data_AF-A0A972HYJ7-F1
#
_entry.id   AF-A0A972HYJ7-F1
#
_cell.length_a   1.000
_cell.length_b   1.000
_cell.length_c   1.000
_cell.angle_alpha   90.00
_cell.angle_beta   90.00
_cell.angle_gamma   90.00
#
_symmetry.space_group_name_H-M   'P 1'
#
loop_
_entity.id
_entity.type
_entity.pdbx_description
1 polymer ?
#
loop_
_entity_poly.entity_id
_entity_poly.type
_entity_poly.pdbx_seq_one_letter_code
_entity_poly.pdbx_strand_id
1 'polypeptide(L)'
;MVVEEVAVEFDAAVKNDRFNNFFAPTIIHQGYRRKKARWYLRLLKTVLEAGIVFLLSRFALPGPIYPAGIGYCLISRNQKFMARILLWCGLFAGSIMTRSFEESVAITAAVALFVFVQALIGRRRKKSAQVAAFTVWVLLRFAAAFLLDPRLKDLPEVISEIIIGFILARIFQNGLNFIGNPFKKSKTAVIALALIILGAVGGTNQLMIESIPITDLSVSLVLILIAYLGGGGVGAAMGVSLGIVVGIAAGGMITLIALYSVVGFMGGIFKNLGKWGAIIGFCLGYYFITQHLQAEFESIEQLLPWSLGLGAFIMTPKRYLTQISNYFPNETKPADPEVDNKGVRELILNRLNDLALIFTELAKSFHEEPDQQLTAPKIDLYTMLDQVCAKNCRQCNGYQTCWGENFYSTYRELFDLLALAELYGEVNAKNLKGRLASNCFQQFKLLTTVNHLFEKCQADYYWRRKLEESKSFLANQLQGMAQIINKLAVEVTADPEFRAEIENQLVTCLNRVGINIKDTAVLGLGDRGVEIRIKQRSCNRKRECQYLMTPLISRLLGEDYNVWERNCQLENGDCSYCLTPVSRFEIRTVVCKLPKDGNEASGDNHALHELKDGHFIAILSDGMGNGSKAAVQSNTTVSILEKLLETGVDRDFAVKMVNSILLLRTPEESFATVDLSIINLHTGRSEFIKIGAATTYIKRGRDVWSIKSTSLPAGILNSVDLERTVVQLHPGDLIIMVTDGVIDSKIEQVGQEDWMVRALRQVEVVGPEALGEYLMNLARVNQDGVLKDDMTVIVLQFIEKGMF
;
A
#
# COMPACT_ATOMS: atom_id res chain seq x y z
N MET A 1 -12.82 -9.68 23.28
CA MET A 1 -14.21 -9.63 23.79
C MET A 1 -15.16 -9.13 22.71
N VAL A 2 -15.00 -7.89 22.20
CA VAL A 2 -15.80 -7.33 21.08
C VAL A 2 -15.77 -8.21 19.82
N VAL A 3 -14.61 -8.77 19.45
CA VAL A 3 -14.46 -9.68 18.29
C VAL A 3 -15.19 -11.02 18.47
N GLU A 4 -15.31 -11.51 19.71
CA GLU A 4 -16.07 -12.74 19.99
C GLU A 4 -17.57 -12.48 20.04
N GLU A 5 -17.99 -11.33 20.60
CA GLU A 5 -19.39 -10.90 20.59
C GLU A 5 -19.88 -10.62 19.18
N VAL A 6 -19.13 -9.90 18.35
CA VAL A 6 -19.51 -9.62 16.96
C VAL A 6 -19.55 -10.89 16.11
N ALA A 7 -18.61 -11.83 16.31
CA ALA A 7 -18.65 -13.11 15.60
C ALA A 7 -19.82 -14.01 16.05
N VAL A 8 -20.17 -13.99 17.35
CA VAL A 8 -21.30 -14.74 17.90
C VAL A 8 -22.63 -14.10 17.50
N GLU A 9 -22.73 -12.77 17.50
CA GLU A 9 -23.91 -12.03 17.05
C GLU A 9 -24.11 -12.11 15.54
N PHE A 10 -23.04 -12.14 14.74
CA PHE A 10 -23.17 -12.34 13.29
C PHE A 10 -23.56 -13.78 12.97
N ASP A 11 -22.98 -14.77 13.66
CA ASP A 11 -23.39 -16.17 13.54
C ASP A 11 -24.81 -16.41 14.10
N ALA A 12 -25.28 -15.56 15.04
CA ALA A 12 -26.66 -15.54 15.53
C ALA A 12 -27.62 -14.78 14.59
N ALA A 13 -27.21 -13.68 13.97
CA ALA A 13 -27.99 -12.90 13.01
C ALA A 13 -28.16 -13.60 11.67
N VAL A 14 -27.15 -14.37 11.24
CA VAL A 14 -27.23 -15.29 10.09
C VAL A 14 -28.13 -16.49 10.40
N LYS A 15 -28.28 -16.87 11.67
CA LYS A 15 -29.20 -17.95 12.12
C LYS A 15 -30.62 -17.47 12.40
N ASN A 16 -30.81 -16.23 12.83
CA ASN A 16 -32.12 -15.63 13.09
C ASN A 16 -32.67 -14.98 11.81
N ASP A 17 -33.30 -15.79 10.98
CA ASP A 17 -34.36 -15.59 9.95
C ASP A 17 -34.82 -14.20 9.44
N ARG A 18 -34.13 -13.06 9.64
CA ARG A 18 -34.51 -11.76 9.05
C ARG A 18 -33.74 -11.37 7.79
N PHE A 19 -32.69 -12.11 7.41
CA PHE A 19 -31.99 -11.94 6.12
C PHE A 19 -32.38 -12.97 5.05
N ASN A 20 -33.32 -13.88 5.36
CA ASN A 20 -33.74 -14.94 4.44
C ASN A 20 -34.76 -14.51 3.37
N ASN A 21 -35.26 -13.26 3.39
CA ASN A 21 -36.32 -12.82 2.46
C ASN A 21 -35.84 -12.10 1.19
N PHE A 22 -34.53 -11.99 0.93
CA PHE A 22 -34.03 -11.47 -0.37
C PHE A 22 -33.29 -12.50 -1.23
N PHE A 23 -33.15 -13.74 -0.76
CA PHE A 23 -32.58 -14.84 -1.53
C PHE A 23 -33.39 -16.13 -1.38
N ALA A 24 -34.48 -16.27 -2.15
CA ALA A 24 -35.04 -17.57 -2.52
C ALA A 24 -35.86 -17.42 -3.82
N PRO A 25 -35.76 -18.35 -4.81
CA PRO A 25 -35.76 -19.78 -4.56
C PRO A 25 -34.78 -20.60 -5.43
N THR A 26 -33.80 -21.25 -4.81
CA THR A 26 -33.22 -22.51 -5.35
C THR A 26 -32.73 -23.49 -4.27
N ILE A 27 -32.84 -23.18 -2.97
CA ILE A 27 -32.15 -23.98 -1.91
C ILE A 27 -33.11 -24.78 -1.01
N ILE A 28 -34.43 -24.70 -1.19
CA ILE A 28 -35.38 -25.47 -0.34
C ILE A 28 -35.34 -26.98 -0.63
N HIS A 29 -34.81 -27.43 -1.77
CA HIS A 29 -34.57 -28.87 -2.03
C HIS A 29 -33.22 -29.43 -1.52
N GLN A 30 -32.33 -28.62 -0.93
CA GLN A 30 -31.01 -29.09 -0.44
C GLN A 30 -30.91 -29.31 1.08
N GLY A 31 -31.87 -28.84 1.87
CA GLY A 31 -31.86 -28.96 3.35
C GLY A 31 -31.89 -30.40 3.86
N TYR A 32 -32.62 -31.29 3.18
CA TYR A 32 -32.75 -32.70 3.57
C TYR A 32 -31.54 -33.55 3.14
N ARG A 33 -30.89 -33.22 2.01
CA ARG A 33 -29.66 -33.90 1.54
C ARG A 33 -28.42 -33.57 2.40
N ARG A 34 -28.35 -32.39 3.03
CA ARG A 34 -27.18 -31.96 3.84
C ARG A 34 -27.03 -32.63 5.21
N LYS A 35 -28.09 -33.18 5.82
CA LYS A 35 -27.96 -33.97 7.07
C LYS A 35 -27.40 -35.36 6.76
N LYS A 36 -27.89 -36.01 5.70
CA LYS A 36 -27.37 -37.31 5.23
C LYS A 36 -25.93 -37.17 4.75
N ALA A 37 -25.62 -36.16 3.92
CA ALA A 37 -24.25 -35.91 3.45
C ALA A 37 -23.26 -35.57 4.58
N ARG A 38 -23.65 -34.77 5.58
CA ARG A 38 -22.79 -34.50 6.76
C ARG A 38 -22.61 -35.75 7.64
N TRP A 39 -23.62 -36.61 7.72
CA TRP A 39 -23.50 -37.90 8.40
C TRP A 39 -22.55 -38.82 7.64
N TYR A 40 -22.69 -38.96 6.32
CA TYR A 40 -21.78 -39.73 5.46
C TYR A 40 -20.35 -39.19 5.50
N LEU A 41 -20.14 -37.87 5.44
CA LEU A 41 -18.80 -37.27 5.54
C LEU A 41 -18.15 -37.50 6.91
N ARG A 42 -18.94 -37.43 7.99
CA ARG A 42 -18.43 -37.74 9.34
C ARG A 42 -18.13 -39.23 9.49
N LEU A 43 -19.00 -40.10 8.96
CA LEU A 43 -18.80 -41.55 8.96
C LEU A 43 -17.55 -41.91 8.16
N LEU A 44 -17.38 -41.35 6.97
CA LEU A 44 -16.22 -41.54 6.10
C LEU A 44 -14.94 -41.06 6.80
N LYS A 45 -14.98 -39.90 7.47
CA LYS A 45 -13.85 -39.43 8.29
C LYS A 45 -13.51 -40.40 9.42
N THR A 46 -14.49 -40.90 10.16
CA THR A 46 -14.25 -41.86 11.26
C THR A 46 -13.75 -43.21 10.77
N VAL A 47 -14.21 -43.66 9.59
CA VAL A 47 -13.71 -44.89 8.95
C VAL A 47 -12.26 -44.71 8.51
N LEU A 48 -11.91 -43.54 7.96
CA LEU A 48 -10.54 -43.21 7.56
C LEU A 48 -9.62 -43.11 8.78
N GLU A 49 -10.07 -42.48 9.88
CA GLU A 49 -9.34 -42.47 11.15
C GLU A 49 -9.14 -43.88 11.73
N ALA A 50 -10.16 -44.75 11.64
CA ALA A 50 -10.02 -46.16 12.04
C ALA A 50 -9.02 -46.93 11.15
N GLY A 51 -8.98 -46.65 9.85
CA GLY A 51 -7.97 -47.19 8.94
C GLY A 51 -6.55 -46.73 9.28
N ILE A 52 -6.38 -45.46 9.67
CA ILE A 52 -5.10 -44.95 10.17
C ILE A 52 -4.70 -45.66 11.47
N VAL A 53 -5.62 -45.85 12.41
CA VAL A 53 -5.34 -46.60 13.66
C VAL A 53 -4.94 -48.04 13.38
N PHE A 54 -5.62 -48.71 12.44
CA PHE A 54 -5.26 -50.05 12.00
C PHE A 54 -3.79 -50.11 11.54
N LEU A 55 -3.37 -49.20 10.66
CA LEU A 55 -1.98 -49.13 10.21
C LEU A 55 -1.02 -48.78 11.36
N LEU A 56 -1.34 -47.79 12.19
CA LEU A 56 -0.51 -47.40 13.33
C LEU A 56 -0.35 -48.53 14.36
N SER A 57 -1.35 -49.40 14.51
CA SER A 57 -1.27 -50.55 15.42
C SER A 57 -0.39 -51.68 14.92
N ARG A 58 -0.05 -51.69 13.63
CA ARG A 58 0.89 -52.64 13.01
C ARG A 58 2.33 -52.14 12.98
N PHE A 59 2.56 -50.86 13.25
CA PHE A 59 3.90 -50.29 13.23
C PHE A 59 4.74 -50.83 14.39
N ALA A 60 5.75 -51.63 14.07
CA ALA A 60 6.66 -52.27 15.01
C ALA A 60 7.97 -51.49 15.17
N LEU A 61 8.41 -51.33 16.41
CA LEU A 61 9.78 -50.93 16.77
C LEU A 61 10.63 -52.17 17.08
N PRO A 62 11.98 -52.05 17.14
CA PRO A 62 12.86 -53.16 17.48
C PRO A 62 12.49 -53.77 18.84
N GLY A 63 12.29 -55.09 18.90
CA GLY A 63 11.90 -55.82 20.11
C GLY A 63 10.39 -55.82 20.38
N PRO A 64 9.59 -56.60 19.63
CA PRO A 64 8.11 -56.49 19.39
C PRO A 64 7.27 -55.36 20.06
N ILE A 65 7.67 -54.09 19.96
CA ILE A 65 6.97 -52.94 20.58
C ILE A 65 6.06 -52.22 19.55
N TYR A 66 4.76 -52.03 19.87
CA TYR A 66 3.76 -51.43 18.97
C TYR A 66 3.00 -50.22 19.59
N PRO A 67 3.67 -49.08 19.81
CA PRO A 67 3.14 -48.01 20.66
C PRO A 67 2.21 -47.02 19.94
N ALA A 68 2.25 -46.94 18.60
CA ALA A 68 1.63 -45.86 17.84
C ALA A 68 0.09 -45.94 17.79
N GLY A 69 -0.47 -47.13 17.57
CA GLY A 69 -1.92 -47.34 17.59
C GLY A 69 -2.53 -47.06 18.97
N ILE A 70 -1.85 -47.46 20.04
CA ILE A 70 -2.26 -47.20 21.43
C ILE A 70 -2.24 -45.69 21.70
N GLY A 71 -1.13 -45.02 21.34
CA GLY A 71 -0.98 -43.57 21.50
C GLY A 71 -2.10 -42.77 20.83
N TYR A 72 -2.54 -43.16 19.64
CA TYR A 72 -3.64 -42.50 18.93
C TYR A 72 -4.98 -42.65 19.65
N CYS A 73 -5.32 -43.86 20.13
CA CYS A 73 -6.59 -44.12 20.81
C CYS A 73 -6.72 -43.40 22.16
N LEU A 74 -5.61 -43.18 22.88
CA LEU A 74 -5.58 -42.49 24.18
C LEU A 74 -6.02 -41.00 24.09
N ILE A 75 -6.01 -40.39 22.90
CA ILE A 75 -6.28 -38.95 22.68
C ILE A 75 -7.76 -38.64 22.47
N SER A 76 -8.60 -39.62 22.12
CA SER A 76 -9.96 -39.47 21.55
C SER A 76 -11.06 -38.89 22.49
N ARG A 77 -10.67 -38.04 23.45
CA ARG A 77 -11.48 -37.46 24.53
C ARG A 77 -12.75 -36.73 24.06
N ASN A 78 -12.77 -36.17 22.85
CA ASN A 78 -13.89 -35.37 22.31
C ASN A 78 -14.73 -36.07 21.21
N GLN A 79 -14.46 -37.34 20.88
CA GLN A 79 -15.23 -38.05 19.85
C GLN A 79 -16.50 -38.69 20.40
N LYS A 80 -17.55 -38.79 19.56
CA LYS A 80 -18.82 -39.46 19.90
C LYS A 80 -18.60 -40.98 20.09
N PHE A 81 -19.45 -41.61 20.88
CA PHE A 81 -19.36 -43.03 21.24
C PHE A 81 -19.15 -43.99 20.05
N MET A 82 -19.93 -43.84 18.97
CA MET A 82 -19.77 -44.67 17.76
C MET A 82 -18.40 -44.55 17.07
N ALA A 83 -17.78 -43.37 17.10
CA ALA A 83 -16.45 -43.19 16.52
C ALA A 83 -15.38 -43.92 17.35
N ARG A 84 -15.55 -43.99 18.68
CA ARG A 84 -14.65 -44.71 19.58
C ARG A 84 -14.67 -46.21 19.32
N ILE A 85 -15.87 -46.77 19.10
CA ILE A 85 -16.01 -48.19 18.76
C ILE A 85 -15.24 -48.50 17.46
N LEU A 86 -15.40 -47.69 16.42
CA LEU A 86 -14.69 -47.87 15.16
C LEU A 86 -13.16 -47.80 15.32
N LEU A 87 -12.65 -46.89 16.15
CA LEU A 87 -11.23 -46.80 16.45
C LEU A 87 -10.72 -48.03 17.22
N TRP A 88 -11.50 -48.56 18.17
CA TRP A 88 -11.15 -49.80 18.89
C TRP A 88 -11.17 -51.01 17.97
N CYS A 89 -12.14 -51.09 17.05
CA CYS A 89 -12.15 -52.13 16.01
C CYS A 89 -10.90 -52.04 15.13
N GLY A 90 -10.47 -50.82 14.77
CA GLY A 90 -9.22 -50.61 14.02
C GLY A 90 -7.98 -51.09 14.80
N LEU A 91 -7.89 -50.73 16.09
CA LEU A 91 -6.79 -51.16 16.98
C LEU A 91 -6.75 -52.69 17.14
N PHE A 92 -7.91 -53.32 17.35
CA PHE A 92 -8.03 -54.77 17.50
C PHE A 92 -7.67 -55.52 16.21
N ALA A 93 -8.20 -55.06 15.07
CA ALA A 93 -7.94 -55.67 13.79
C ALA A 93 -6.46 -55.61 13.42
N GLY A 94 -5.78 -54.50 13.70
CA GLY A 94 -4.36 -54.38 13.41
C GLY A 94 -3.46 -55.13 14.39
N SER A 95 -3.84 -55.20 15.68
CA SER A 95 -3.07 -55.96 16.67
C SER A 95 -3.17 -57.48 16.47
N ILE A 96 -4.31 -58.02 16.04
CA ILE A 96 -4.45 -59.47 15.78
C ILE A 96 -3.50 -59.94 14.66
N MET A 97 -3.24 -59.09 13.67
CA MET A 97 -2.37 -59.47 12.56
C MET A 97 -0.89 -59.55 12.96
N THR A 98 -0.51 -58.95 14.08
CA THR A 98 0.89 -58.86 14.54
C THR A 98 1.16 -59.55 15.87
N ARG A 99 0.14 -59.75 16.71
CA ARG A 99 0.24 -60.29 18.08
C ARG A 99 -0.69 -61.48 18.30
N SER A 100 -0.49 -62.19 19.41
CA SER A 100 -1.40 -63.25 19.85
C SER A 100 -2.82 -62.70 20.09
N PHE A 101 -3.82 -63.57 19.94
CA PHE A 101 -5.22 -63.20 20.15
C PHE A 101 -5.45 -62.69 21.59
N GLU A 102 -4.83 -63.36 22.57
CA GLU A 102 -4.97 -63.04 23.99
C GLU A 102 -4.39 -61.65 24.33
N GLU A 103 -3.20 -61.31 23.81
CA GLU A 103 -2.60 -59.99 23.95
C GLU A 103 -3.45 -58.89 23.30
N SER A 104 -3.99 -59.16 22.11
CA SER A 104 -4.83 -58.20 21.36
C SER A 104 -6.12 -57.87 22.12
N VAL A 105 -6.77 -58.88 22.71
CA VAL A 105 -7.95 -58.68 23.57
C VAL A 105 -7.58 -57.88 24.82
N ALA A 106 -6.45 -58.21 25.47
CA ALA A 106 -6.03 -57.53 26.68
C ALA A 106 -5.70 -56.04 26.45
N ILE A 107 -5.03 -55.70 25.35
CA ILE A 107 -4.68 -54.31 24.99
C ILE A 107 -5.93 -53.49 24.68
N THR A 108 -6.83 -54.04 23.86
CA THR A 108 -8.04 -53.33 23.45
C THR A 108 -9.01 -53.15 24.61
N ALA A 109 -9.12 -54.15 25.49
CA ALA A 109 -9.85 -54.05 26.75
C ALA A 109 -9.25 -52.98 27.68
N ALA A 110 -7.92 -52.93 27.83
CA ALA A 110 -7.24 -51.91 28.64
C ALA A 110 -7.47 -50.49 28.11
N VAL A 111 -7.42 -50.29 26.79
CA VAL A 111 -7.71 -48.99 26.15
C VAL A 111 -9.18 -48.60 26.30
N ALA A 112 -10.11 -49.55 26.13
CA ALA A 112 -11.54 -49.31 26.33
C ALA A 112 -11.86 -48.91 27.77
N LEU A 113 -11.27 -49.64 28.75
CA LEU A 113 -11.46 -49.35 30.17
C LEU A 113 -10.85 -48.00 30.56
N PHE A 114 -9.67 -47.66 30.03
CA PHE A 114 -9.06 -46.34 30.22
C PHE A 114 -9.95 -45.20 29.71
N VAL A 115 -10.50 -45.32 28.50
CA VAL A 115 -11.39 -44.30 27.92
C VAL A 115 -12.69 -44.18 28.72
N PHE A 116 -13.20 -45.30 29.24
CA PHE A 116 -14.37 -45.33 30.12
C PHE A 116 -14.09 -44.62 31.47
N VAL A 117 -12.97 -44.93 32.12
CA VAL A 117 -12.53 -44.28 33.36
C VAL A 117 -12.31 -42.78 33.15
N GLN A 118 -11.71 -42.36 32.03
CA GLN A 118 -11.60 -40.94 31.67
C GLN A 118 -12.95 -40.24 31.50
N ALA A 119 -13.96 -40.94 30.96
CA ALA A 119 -15.30 -40.38 30.79
C ALA A 119 -15.98 -40.13 32.15
N LEU A 120 -15.77 -41.02 33.13
CA LEU A 120 -16.28 -40.91 34.49
C LEU A 120 -15.61 -39.79 35.30
N ILE A 121 -14.30 -39.58 35.13
CA ILE A 121 -13.51 -38.58 35.89
C ILE A 121 -13.84 -37.11 35.51
N GLY A 122 -14.68 -36.88 34.49
CA GLY A 122 -15.53 -35.68 34.37
C GLY A 122 -14.95 -34.29 34.73
N ARG A 123 -14.46 -33.57 33.72
CA ARG A 123 -14.34 -32.09 33.57
C ARG A 123 -13.60 -31.23 34.61
N ARG A 124 -13.29 -31.68 35.83
CA ARG A 124 -12.64 -30.83 36.84
C ARG A 124 -11.11 -31.01 36.85
N ARG A 125 -10.40 -29.92 36.50
CA ARG A 125 -8.93 -29.69 36.47
C ARG A 125 -8.14 -30.37 35.34
N LYS A 126 -7.60 -29.52 34.43
CA LYS A 126 -6.94 -29.92 33.17
C LYS A 126 -5.59 -30.63 33.33
N LYS A 127 -4.80 -30.38 34.39
CA LYS A 127 -3.47 -30.98 34.57
C LYS A 127 -3.48 -32.25 35.43
N SER A 128 -4.19 -32.26 36.56
CA SER A 128 -4.25 -33.45 37.46
C SER A 128 -4.98 -34.63 36.82
N ALA A 129 -6.02 -34.38 36.03
CA ALA A 129 -6.76 -35.43 35.31
C ALA A 129 -5.92 -36.14 34.24
N GLN A 130 -4.88 -35.49 33.70
CA GLN A 130 -3.98 -36.11 32.72
C GLN A 130 -2.99 -37.06 33.38
N VAL A 131 -2.45 -36.68 34.54
CA VAL A 131 -1.56 -37.54 35.35
C VAL A 131 -2.34 -38.75 35.87
N ALA A 132 -3.55 -38.54 36.40
CA ALA A 132 -4.40 -39.62 36.89
C ALA A 132 -4.82 -40.60 35.78
N ALA A 133 -5.09 -40.10 34.57
CA ALA A 133 -5.38 -40.96 33.44
C ALA A 133 -4.14 -41.82 33.09
N PHE A 134 -2.96 -41.20 32.98
CA PHE A 134 -1.73 -41.92 32.68
C PHE A 134 -1.42 -43.02 33.70
N THR A 135 -1.57 -42.73 35.01
CA THR A 135 -1.39 -43.74 36.06
C THR A 135 -2.38 -44.90 35.94
N VAL A 136 -3.63 -44.63 35.56
CA VAL A 136 -4.64 -45.68 35.31
C VAL A 136 -4.24 -46.53 34.11
N TRP A 137 -3.76 -45.94 33.01
CA TRP A 137 -3.33 -46.70 31.84
C TRP A 137 -2.11 -47.59 32.12
N VAL A 138 -1.13 -47.07 32.86
CA VAL A 138 0.03 -47.84 33.31
C VAL A 138 -0.44 -49.05 34.11
N LEU A 139 -1.28 -48.86 35.14
CA LEU A 139 -1.80 -49.94 35.97
C LEU A 139 -2.57 -50.99 35.16
N LEU A 140 -3.43 -50.55 34.22
CA LEU A 140 -4.20 -51.45 33.37
C LEU A 140 -3.31 -52.27 32.43
N ARG A 141 -2.26 -51.67 31.86
CA ARG A 141 -1.35 -52.38 30.95
C ARG A 141 -0.46 -53.35 31.70
N PHE A 142 0.04 -52.98 32.88
CA PHE A 142 0.78 -53.90 33.76
C PHE A 142 -0.09 -55.06 34.25
N ALA A 143 -1.34 -54.80 34.64
CA ALA A 143 -2.28 -55.84 35.03
C ALA A 143 -2.59 -56.79 33.86
N ALA A 144 -2.77 -56.25 32.65
CA ALA A 144 -2.95 -57.05 31.43
C ALA A 144 -1.73 -57.93 31.12
N ALA A 145 -0.51 -57.40 31.24
CA ALA A 145 0.72 -58.17 31.02
C ALA A 145 0.91 -59.28 32.06
N PHE A 146 0.61 -58.99 33.34
CA PHE A 146 0.68 -59.96 34.43
C PHE A 146 -0.32 -61.11 34.30
N LEU A 147 -1.51 -60.84 33.74
CA LEU A 147 -2.53 -61.86 33.50
C LEU A 147 -2.17 -62.82 32.36
N LEU A 148 -1.37 -62.39 31.40
CA LEU A 148 -0.96 -63.18 30.22
C LEU A 148 0.27 -64.05 30.50
N ASP A 149 1.30 -63.50 31.15
CA ASP A 149 2.46 -64.28 31.62
C ASP A 149 2.89 -63.83 33.04
N PRO A 150 2.63 -64.65 34.08
CA PRO A 150 3.04 -64.37 35.45
C PRO A 150 4.57 -64.28 35.63
N ARG A 151 5.37 -64.75 34.66
CA ARG A 151 6.85 -64.75 34.73
C ARG A 151 7.48 -63.42 34.31
N LEU A 152 6.67 -62.45 33.83
CA LEU A 152 7.10 -61.08 33.49
C LEU A 152 8.34 -61.00 32.58
N LYS A 153 8.49 -61.93 31.62
CA LYS A 153 9.66 -61.95 30.72
C LYS A 153 9.73 -60.73 29.80
N ASP A 154 8.57 -60.18 29.43
CA ASP A 154 8.46 -59.06 28.49
C ASP A 154 8.30 -57.70 29.20
N LEU A 155 8.62 -57.63 30.50
CA LEU A 155 8.56 -56.40 31.29
C LEU A 155 9.23 -55.17 30.64
N PRO A 156 10.45 -55.25 30.07
CA PRO A 156 11.08 -54.09 29.42
C PRO A 156 10.35 -53.63 28.15
N GLU A 157 9.75 -54.56 27.40
CA GLU A 157 8.97 -54.26 26.20
C GLU A 157 7.65 -53.57 26.56
N VAL A 158 6.99 -54.03 27.62
CA VAL A 158 5.77 -53.40 28.14
C VAL A 158 6.05 -52.00 28.67
N ILE A 159 7.16 -51.79 29.40
CA ILE A 159 7.55 -50.47 29.92
C ILE A 159 7.84 -49.49 28.77
N SER A 160 8.57 -49.94 27.75
CA SER A 160 8.92 -49.09 26.60
C SER A 160 7.69 -48.77 25.74
N GLU A 161 6.79 -49.72 25.51
CA GLU A 161 5.49 -49.48 24.84
C GLU A 161 4.66 -48.45 25.61
N ILE A 162 4.69 -48.50 26.94
CA ILE A 162 4.00 -47.55 27.81
C ILE A 162 4.56 -46.12 27.60
N ILE A 163 5.87 -45.96 27.75
CA ILE A 163 6.52 -44.64 27.67
C ILE A 163 6.36 -44.03 26.28
N ILE A 164 6.65 -44.80 25.23
CA ILE A 164 6.59 -44.34 23.84
C ILE A 164 5.15 -44.04 23.42
N GLY A 165 4.19 -44.89 23.80
CA GLY A 165 2.77 -44.68 23.50
C GLY A 165 2.25 -43.36 24.06
N PHE A 166 2.66 -42.97 25.26
CA PHE A 166 2.26 -41.70 25.87
C PHE A 166 2.91 -40.47 25.23
N ILE A 167 4.19 -40.57 24.86
CA ILE A 167 4.88 -39.50 24.13
C ILE A 167 4.21 -39.26 22.78
N LEU A 168 3.95 -40.34 22.02
CA LEU A 168 3.22 -40.26 20.75
C LEU A 168 1.81 -39.70 20.94
N ALA A 169 1.11 -40.07 22.01
CA ALA A 169 -0.21 -39.51 22.31
C ALA A 169 -0.20 -37.97 22.43
N ARG A 170 0.84 -37.40 23.07
CA ARG A 170 1.00 -35.94 23.18
C ARG A 170 1.30 -35.28 21.85
N ILE A 171 2.17 -35.89 21.05
CA ILE A 171 2.55 -35.35 19.75
C ILE A 171 1.34 -35.37 18.80
N PHE A 172 0.67 -36.52 18.68
CA PHE A 172 -0.51 -36.69 17.83
C PHE A 172 -1.68 -35.78 18.24
N GLN A 173 -1.80 -35.42 19.52
CA GLN A 173 -2.83 -34.48 19.98
C GLN A 173 -2.71 -33.10 19.30
N ASN A 174 -1.49 -32.63 19.05
CA ASN A 174 -1.26 -31.38 18.34
C ASN A 174 -1.62 -31.50 16.85
N GLY A 175 -1.39 -32.66 16.23
CA GLY A 175 -1.76 -32.94 14.83
C GLY A 175 -3.26 -33.08 14.61
N LEU A 176 -3.99 -33.73 15.53
CA LEU A 176 -5.46 -33.91 15.41
C LEU A 176 -6.24 -32.61 15.59
N ASN A 177 -5.80 -31.73 16.50
CA ASN A 177 -6.39 -30.41 16.68
C ASN A 177 -6.28 -29.55 15.42
N PHE A 178 -5.25 -29.79 14.60
CA PHE A 178 -5.02 -29.11 13.33
C PHE A 178 -5.95 -29.61 12.21
N ILE A 179 -6.18 -30.92 12.12
CA ILE A 179 -7.17 -31.50 11.17
C ILE A 179 -8.60 -31.00 11.47
N GLY A 180 -8.89 -30.65 12.73
CA GLY A 180 -10.18 -30.09 13.14
C GLY A 180 -10.33 -28.59 12.90
N ASN A 181 -9.23 -27.83 12.83
CA ASN A 181 -9.24 -26.38 12.68
C ASN A 181 -7.99 -25.90 11.90
N PRO A 182 -8.04 -25.84 10.55
CA PRO A 182 -6.88 -25.58 9.69
C PRO A 182 -6.31 -24.14 9.80
N PHE A 183 -6.98 -23.26 10.53
CA PHE A 183 -6.61 -21.84 10.64
C PHE A 183 -5.56 -21.53 11.71
N LYS A 184 -5.17 -22.50 12.55
CA LYS A 184 -4.11 -22.31 13.56
C LYS A 184 -2.80 -22.92 13.06
N LYS A 185 -2.07 -22.18 12.22
CA LYS A 185 -0.73 -22.57 11.78
C LYS A 185 0.19 -22.71 13.00
N SER A 186 0.62 -23.92 13.29
CA SER A 186 1.65 -24.19 14.30
C SER A 186 2.67 -25.15 13.73
N LYS A 187 3.96 -24.81 13.81
CA LYS A 187 5.07 -25.66 13.35
C LYS A 187 5.00 -27.06 13.98
N THR A 188 4.52 -27.16 15.22
CA THR A 188 4.37 -28.43 15.95
C THR A 188 3.25 -29.32 15.39
N ALA A 189 2.22 -28.76 14.77
CA ALA A 189 1.12 -29.51 14.17
C ALA A 189 1.54 -30.21 12.86
N VAL A 190 2.38 -29.54 12.06
CA VAL A 190 2.93 -30.10 10.81
C VAL A 190 3.84 -31.29 11.11
N ILE A 191 4.71 -31.16 12.14
CA ILE A 191 5.56 -32.26 12.61
C ILE A 191 4.72 -33.44 13.10
N ALA A 192 3.67 -33.18 13.86
CA ALA A 192 2.77 -34.23 14.34
C ALA A 192 2.05 -34.97 13.20
N LEU A 193 1.60 -34.25 12.16
CA LEU A 193 0.99 -34.85 10.97
C LEU A 193 2.00 -35.71 10.19
N ALA A 194 3.24 -35.23 10.04
CA ALA A 194 4.31 -36.00 9.39
C ALA A 194 4.59 -37.32 10.14
N LEU A 195 4.62 -37.31 11.46
CA LEU A 195 4.81 -38.52 12.27
C LEU A 195 3.65 -39.51 12.16
N ILE A 196 2.40 -39.05 12.03
CA ILE A 196 1.24 -39.92 11.77
C ILE A 196 1.38 -40.60 10.40
N ILE A 197 1.77 -39.84 9.37
CA ILE A 197 1.97 -40.38 8.01
C ILE A 197 3.10 -41.41 8.00
N LEU A 198 4.23 -41.10 8.65
CA LEU A 198 5.36 -42.02 8.78
C LEU A 198 4.94 -43.33 9.45
N GLY A 199 4.26 -43.26 10.61
CA GLY A 199 3.78 -44.43 11.32
C GLY A 199 2.77 -45.26 10.51
N ALA A 200 1.88 -44.60 9.75
CA ALA A 200 0.91 -45.30 8.90
C ALA A 200 1.60 -46.04 7.73
N VAL A 201 2.61 -45.43 7.11
CA VAL A 201 3.41 -46.07 6.06
C VAL A 201 4.19 -47.24 6.61
N GLY A 202 4.89 -47.08 7.75
CA GLY A 202 5.59 -48.20 8.40
C GLY A 202 4.67 -49.37 8.79
N GLY A 203 3.42 -49.08 9.13
CA GLY A 203 2.38 -50.07 9.44
C GLY A 203 1.90 -50.92 8.25
N THR A 204 2.24 -50.54 7.02
CA THR A 204 1.91 -51.32 5.80
C THR A 204 2.84 -52.51 5.59
N ASN A 205 3.88 -52.66 6.42
CA ASN A 205 4.82 -53.77 6.33
C ASN A 205 4.12 -55.13 6.34
N GLN A 206 4.56 -56.04 5.48
CA GLN A 206 4.01 -57.39 5.27
C GLN A 206 2.56 -57.43 4.74
N LEU A 207 2.02 -56.34 4.20
CA LEU A 207 0.77 -56.37 3.43
C LEU A 207 1.05 -56.61 1.94
N MET A 208 0.44 -57.65 1.39
CA MET A 208 0.51 -58.00 -0.03
C MET A 208 -0.89 -58.02 -0.64
N ILE A 209 -1.10 -57.38 -1.79
CA ILE A 209 -2.30 -57.54 -2.63
C ILE A 209 -1.85 -58.19 -3.93
N GLU A 210 -2.30 -59.42 -4.20
CA GLU A 210 -2.01 -60.14 -5.46
C GLU A 210 -0.53 -60.01 -5.90
N SER A 211 0.40 -60.24 -4.95
CA SER A 211 1.87 -60.17 -5.12
C SER A 211 2.51 -58.77 -5.11
N ILE A 212 1.75 -57.69 -4.93
CA ILE A 212 2.28 -56.32 -4.85
C ILE A 212 2.51 -55.92 -3.37
N PRO A 213 3.74 -55.54 -2.97
CA PRO A 213 4.01 -54.99 -1.64
C PRO A 213 3.38 -53.60 -1.50
N ILE A 214 2.45 -53.46 -0.55
CA ILE A 214 1.76 -52.17 -0.30
C ILE A 214 2.74 -51.12 0.27
N THR A 215 3.80 -51.57 0.94
CA THR A 215 4.86 -50.69 1.47
C THR A 215 5.43 -49.79 0.41
N ASP A 216 5.90 -50.35 -0.70
CA ASP A 216 6.59 -49.61 -1.75
C ASP A 216 5.65 -48.68 -2.52
N LEU A 217 4.39 -49.10 -2.68
CA LEU A 217 3.33 -48.25 -3.24
C LEU A 217 3.06 -47.03 -2.33
N SER A 218 2.94 -47.25 -1.03
CA SER A 218 2.66 -46.17 -0.08
C SER A 218 3.83 -45.20 0.07
N VAL A 219 5.06 -45.72 0.09
CA VAL A 219 6.29 -44.91 0.12
C VAL A 219 6.39 -44.06 -1.15
N SER A 220 6.25 -44.66 -2.33
CA SER A 220 6.38 -43.93 -3.60
C SER A 220 5.36 -42.79 -3.72
N LEU A 221 4.10 -43.01 -3.30
CA LEU A 221 3.04 -42.00 -3.31
C LEU A 221 3.31 -40.86 -2.32
N VAL A 222 3.65 -41.19 -1.06
CA VAL A 222 3.91 -40.17 -0.03
C VAL A 222 5.16 -39.35 -0.37
N LEU A 223 6.22 -40.02 -0.83
CA LEU A 223 7.49 -39.39 -1.12
C LEU A 223 7.39 -38.41 -2.30
N ILE A 224 6.75 -38.79 -3.41
CA ILE A 224 6.57 -37.87 -4.55
C ILE A 224 5.65 -36.70 -4.20
N LEU A 225 4.60 -36.95 -3.41
CA LEU A 225 3.66 -35.91 -3.00
C LEU A 225 4.35 -34.87 -2.11
N ILE A 226 5.15 -35.30 -1.13
CA ILE A 226 5.89 -34.36 -0.28
C ILE A 226 7.06 -33.71 -1.01
N ALA A 227 7.78 -34.42 -1.88
CA ALA A 227 8.83 -33.84 -2.70
C ALA A 227 8.29 -32.72 -3.61
N TYR A 228 7.13 -32.93 -4.24
CA TYR A 228 6.49 -31.91 -5.07
C TYR A 228 6.01 -30.70 -4.26
N LEU A 229 5.43 -30.93 -3.06
CA LEU A 229 4.88 -29.85 -2.23
C LEU A 229 5.96 -29.07 -1.45
N GLY A 230 6.98 -29.75 -0.95
CA GLY A 230 8.00 -29.20 -0.07
C GLY A 230 9.34 -28.89 -0.74
N GLY A 231 9.57 -29.35 -1.98
CA GLY A 231 10.86 -29.20 -2.68
C GLY A 231 11.92 -30.21 -2.25
N GLY A 232 13.12 -30.08 -2.83
CA GLY A 232 14.21 -31.06 -2.69
C GLY A 232 14.62 -31.32 -1.24
N GLY A 233 14.76 -30.28 -0.42
CA GLY A 233 15.17 -30.41 0.99
C GLY A 233 14.15 -31.18 1.85
N VAL A 234 12.86 -30.83 1.72
CA VAL A 234 11.78 -31.53 2.45
C VAL A 234 11.60 -32.96 1.92
N GLY A 235 11.73 -33.16 0.60
CA GLY A 235 11.72 -34.49 -0.02
C GLY A 235 12.84 -35.39 0.50
N ALA A 236 14.06 -34.88 0.61
CA ALA A 236 15.20 -35.62 1.17
C ALA A 236 14.98 -35.98 2.65
N ALA A 237 14.54 -35.03 3.47
CA ALA A 237 14.28 -35.24 4.90
C ALA A 237 13.17 -36.28 5.14
N MET A 238 12.10 -36.25 4.33
CA MET A 238 11.07 -37.28 4.36
C MET A 238 11.58 -38.62 3.87
N GLY A 239 12.45 -38.65 2.86
CA GLY A 239 13.10 -39.87 2.38
C GLY A 239 13.95 -40.54 3.47
N VAL A 240 14.77 -39.78 4.20
CA VAL A 240 15.53 -40.29 5.35
C VAL A 240 14.58 -40.83 6.42
N SER A 241 13.52 -40.08 6.75
CA SER A 241 12.56 -40.47 7.79
C SER A 241 11.81 -41.75 7.42
N LEU A 242 11.35 -41.89 6.18
CA LEU A 242 10.72 -43.10 5.66
C LEU A 242 11.70 -44.28 5.60
N GLY A 243 12.96 -44.03 5.23
CA GLY A 243 13.99 -45.06 5.16
C GLY A 243 14.31 -45.66 6.54
N ILE A 244 14.35 -44.82 7.58
CA ILE A 244 14.50 -45.28 8.97
C ILE A 244 13.28 -46.12 9.39
N VAL A 245 12.08 -45.58 9.18
CA VAL A 245 10.82 -46.22 9.64
C VAL A 245 10.57 -47.56 8.95
N VAL A 246 10.71 -47.62 7.63
CA VAL A 246 10.54 -48.86 6.85
C VAL A 246 11.72 -49.79 7.07
N GLY A 247 12.95 -49.27 7.16
CA GLY A 247 14.14 -50.09 7.38
C GLY A 247 14.22 -50.75 8.76
N ILE A 248 13.63 -50.16 9.79
CA ILE A 248 13.42 -50.81 11.09
C ILE A 248 12.46 -52.00 10.95
N ALA A 249 11.41 -51.86 10.13
CA ALA A 249 10.34 -52.84 10.02
C ALA A 249 10.69 -54.00 9.06
N ALA A 250 11.33 -53.71 7.93
CA ALA A 250 11.61 -54.65 6.84
C ALA A 250 13.09 -55.10 6.77
N GLY A 251 14.00 -54.44 7.50
CA GLY A 251 15.45 -54.62 7.36
C GLY A 251 16.06 -53.73 6.27
N GLY A 252 17.40 -53.72 6.15
CA GLY A 252 18.07 -52.94 5.09
C GLY A 252 18.07 -51.42 5.31
N MET A 253 18.18 -50.96 6.56
CA MET A 253 18.07 -49.53 6.91
C MET A 253 18.98 -48.61 6.07
N ILE A 254 20.24 -48.98 5.85
CA ILE A 254 21.20 -48.14 5.13
C ILE A 254 20.80 -47.97 3.66
N THR A 255 20.40 -49.06 3.00
CA THR A 255 20.06 -49.05 1.57
C THR A 255 18.76 -48.28 1.31
N LEU A 256 17.76 -48.43 2.18
CA LEU A 256 16.49 -47.72 2.07
C LEU A 256 16.61 -46.22 2.34
N ILE A 257 17.43 -45.81 3.32
CA ILE A 257 17.71 -44.39 3.57
C ILE A 257 18.38 -43.75 2.34
N ALA A 258 19.39 -44.42 1.76
CA ALA A 258 20.07 -43.93 0.57
C ALA A 258 19.11 -43.80 -0.63
N LEU A 259 18.28 -44.82 -0.86
CA LEU A 259 17.30 -44.82 -1.96
C LEU A 259 16.26 -43.72 -1.80
N TYR A 260 15.56 -43.67 -0.67
CA TYR A 260 14.42 -42.75 -0.51
C TYR A 260 14.86 -41.29 -0.40
N SER A 261 16.03 -41.01 0.20
CA SER A 261 16.54 -39.64 0.31
C SER A 261 16.88 -39.04 -1.06
N VAL A 262 17.58 -39.78 -1.92
CA VAL A 262 17.99 -39.30 -3.25
C VAL A 262 16.80 -39.21 -4.20
N VAL A 263 15.90 -40.18 -4.17
CA VAL A 263 14.67 -40.17 -4.95
C VAL A 263 13.78 -38.98 -4.56
N GLY A 264 13.61 -38.73 -3.25
CA GLY A 264 12.85 -37.58 -2.74
C GLY A 264 13.50 -36.23 -3.07
N PHE A 265 14.84 -36.16 -3.01
CA PHE A 265 15.60 -34.96 -3.37
C PHE A 265 15.47 -34.61 -4.85
N MET A 266 15.73 -35.58 -5.74
CA MET A 266 15.66 -35.40 -7.19
C MET A 266 14.23 -35.06 -7.64
N GLY A 267 13.21 -35.73 -7.10
CA GLY A 267 11.81 -35.39 -7.39
C GLY A 267 11.43 -33.97 -6.95
N GLY A 268 12.06 -33.45 -5.89
CA GLY A 268 11.81 -32.11 -5.37
C GLY A 268 12.56 -30.98 -6.07
N ILE A 269 13.76 -31.24 -6.63
CA ILE A 269 14.50 -30.24 -7.43
C ILE A 269 13.72 -29.87 -8.69
N PHE A 270 13.20 -30.87 -9.40
CA PHE A 270 12.52 -30.67 -10.66
C PHE A 270 11.05 -30.25 -10.51
N LYS A 271 10.60 -29.85 -9.31
CA LYS A 271 9.21 -29.41 -9.08
C LYS A 271 8.82 -28.18 -9.91
N ASN A 272 9.79 -27.32 -10.25
CA ASN A 272 9.56 -26.08 -11.00
C ASN A 272 9.11 -26.32 -12.45
N LEU A 273 9.43 -27.50 -13.00
CA LEU A 273 8.95 -27.95 -14.32
C LEU A 273 7.54 -28.56 -14.25
N GLY A 274 6.86 -28.43 -13.12
CA GLY A 274 5.53 -28.98 -12.87
C GLY A 274 5.54 -30.47 -12.51
N LYS A 275 4.38 -31.11 -12.62
CA LYS A 275 4.21 -32.53 -12.22
C LYS A 275 5.12 -33.48 -12.99
N TRP A 276 5.27 -33.25 -14.29
CA TRP A 276 6.10 -34.07 -15.16
C TRP A 276 7.58 -33.95 -14.79
N GLY A 277 8.04 -32.74 -14.44
CA GLY A 277 9.37 -32.52 -13.91
C GLY A 277 9.67 -33.34 -12.65
N ALA A 278 8.76 -33.29 -11.67
CA ALA A 278 8.93 -34.06 -10.44
C ALA A 278 9.00 -35.58 -10.69
N ILE A 279 8.20 -36.11 -11.63
CA ILE A 279 8.22 -37.53 -12.00
C ILE A 279 9.55 -37.89 -12.67
N ILE A 280 10.02 -37.07 -13.62
CA ILE A 280 11.29 -37.29 -14.30
C ILE A 280 12.44 -37.30 -13.29
N GLY A 281 12.47 -36.32 -12.37
CA GLY A 281 13.45 -36.27 -11.29
C GLY A 281 13.40 -37.51 -10.39
N PHE A 282 12.20 -37.95 -10.03
CA PHE A 282 11.99 -39.13 -9.20
C PHE A 282 12.52 -40.42 -9.86
N CYS A 283 12.23 -40.62 -11.16
CA CYS A 283 12.73 -41.75 -11.94
C CYS A 283 14.26 -41.70 -12.11
N LEU A 284 14.83 -40.52 -12.37
CA LEU A 284 16.28 -40.33 -12.47
C LEU A 284 16.99 -40.64 -11.15
N GLY A 285 16.43 -40.20 -10.02
CA GLY A 285 16.96 -40.49 -8.69
C GLY A 285 16.94 -41.99 -8.38
N TYR A 286 15.86 -42.69 -8.75
CA TYR A 286 15.74 -44.14 -8.58
C TYR A 286 16.81 -44.86 -9.40
N TYR A 287 16.89 -44.56 -10.70
CA TYR A 287 17.88 -45.15 -11.61
C TYR A 287 19.32 -44.92 -11.17
N PHE A 288 19.66 -43.71 -10.74
CA PHE A 288 21.02 -43.35 -10.33
C PHE A 288 21.52 -44.17 -9.13
N ILE A 289 20.65 -44.37 -8.14
CA ILE A 289 21.00 -45.09 -6.91
C ILE A 289 21.02 -46.59 -7.10
N THR A 290 20.09 -47.16 -7.87
CA THR A 290 20.07 -48.60 -8.13
C THR A 290 21.32 -49.07 -8.87
N GLN A 291 21.89 -48.25 -9.75
CA GLN A 291 23.16 -48.53 -10.44
C GLN A 291 24.36 -48.55 -9.48
N HIS A 292 24.39 -47.65 -8.49
CA HIS A 292 25.51 -47.54 -7.55
C HIS A 292 25.51 -48.60 -6.45
N LEU A 293 24.33 -49.04 -6.01
CA LEU A 293 24.22 -50.01 -4.91
C LEU A 293 24.38 -51.48 -5.35
N GLN A 294 24.64 -51.76 -6.64
CA GLN A 294 24.74 -53.11 -7.19
C GLN A 294 23.59 -54.02 -6.72
N ALA A 295 22.41 -53.44 -6.53
CA ALA A 295 21.25 -54.20 -6.06
C ALA A 295 20.66 -54.94 -7.26
N GLU A 296 20.68 -56.27 -7.22
CA GLU A 296 20.04 -57.16 -8.19
C GLU A 296 18.51 -57.05 -8.09
N PHE A 297 17.94 -55.93 -8.55
CA PHE A 297 16.51 -55.76 -8.71
C PHE A 297 16.11 -56.11 -10.15
N GLU A 298 16.24 -57.38 -10.53
CA GLU A 298 15.96 -57.87 -11.89
C GLU A 298 14.47 -58.19 -12.14
N SER A 299 13.58 -58.01 -11.16
CA SER A 299 12.20 -58.47 -11.27
C SER A 299 11.22 -57.34 -11.61
N ILE A 300 10.42 -57.52 -12.68
CA ILE A 300 9.29 -56.65 -13.07
C ILE A 300 8.33 -56.38 -11.88
N GLU A 301 8.24 -57.33 -10.95
CA GLU A 301 7.41 -57.27 -9.74
C GLU A 301 7.81 -56.15 -8.77
N GLN A 302 9.06 -55.70 -8.75
CA GLN A 302 9.55 -54.64 -7.86
C GLN A 302 9.40 -53.23 -8.44
N LEU A 303 9.31 -53.10 -9.77
CA LEU A 303 9.07 -51.81 -10.46
C LEU A 303 7.58 -51.43 -10.49
N LEU A 304 6.70 -52.43 -10.43
CA LEU A 304 5.25 -52.26 -10.50
C LEU A 304 4.68 -51.32 -9.41
N PRO A 305 5.01 -51.46 -8.11
CA PRO A 305 4.50 -50.59 -7.05
C PRO A 305 4.88 -49.12 -7.23
N TRP A 306 6.13 -48.87 -7.66
CA TRP A 306 6.66 -47.53 -7.89
C TRP A 306 5.95 -46.84 -9.07
N SER A 307 5.71 -47.58 -10.16
CA SER A 307 4.97 -47.06 -11.32
C SER A 307 3.51 -46.72 -10.98
N LEU A 308 2.85 -47.55 -10.17
CA LEU A 308 1.49 -47.31 -9.69
C LEU A 308 1.41 -46.07 -8.79
N GLY A 309 2.40 -45.86 -7.91
CA GLY A 309 2.49 -44.66 -7.07
C GLY A 309 2.63 -43.37 -7.89
N LEU A 310 3.45 -43.39 -8.94
CA LEU A 310 3.58 -42.28 -9.89
C LEU A 310 2.28 -42.03 -10.67
N GLY A 311 1.61 -43.10 -11.12
CA GLY A 311 0.31 -43.03 -11.78
C GLY A 311 -0.76 -42.37 -10.89
N ALA A 312 -0.83 -42.74 -9.61
CA ALA A 312 -1.73 -42.13 -8.65
C ALA A 312 -1.45 -40.63 -8.45
N PHE A 313 -0.18 -40.22 -8.44
CA PHE A 313 0.21 -38.80 -8.35
C PHE A 313 -0.22 -37.98 -9.58
N ILE A 314 -0.13 -38.57 -10.77
CA ILE A 314 -0.63 -37.93 -12.01
C ILE A 314 -2.14 -37.68 -11.90
N MET A 315 -2.90 -38.69 -11.47
CA MET A 315 -4.35 -38.62 -11.30
C MET A 315 -4.81 -37.62 -10.23
N THR A 316 -3.94 -37.26 -9.27
CA THR A 316 -4.29 -36.35 -8.17
C THR A 316 -4.55 -34.91 -8.68
N PRO A 317 -5.76 -34.34 -8.59
CA PRO A 317 -6.04 -33.03 -9.20
C PRO A 317 -5.20 -31.88 -8.62
N LYS A 318 -4.75 -30.94 -9.47
CA LYS A 318 -3.97 -29.75 -9.05
C LYS A 318 -4.65 -28.91 -7.94
N ARG A 319 -5.99 -28.93 -7.88
CA ARG A 319 -6.78 -28.24 -6.85
C ARG A 319 -6.48 -28.74 -5.43
N TYR A 320 -6.22 -30.03 -5.25
CA TYR A 320 -5.89 -30.60 -3.93
C TYR A 320 -4.44 -30.29 -3.55
N LEU A 321 -3.50 -30.37 -4.51
CA LEU A 321 -2.10 -30.05 -4.27
C LEU A 321 -1.90 -28.58 -3.87
N THR A 322 -2.63 -27.65 -4.49
CA THR A 322 -2.60 -26.22 -4.14
C THR A 322 -3.24 -25.89 -2.79
N GLN A 323 -4.23 -26.67 -2.34
CA GLN A 323 -4.78 -26.54 -0.99
C GLN A 323 -3.80 -27.04 0.07
N ILE A 324 -3.07 -28.12 -0.22
CA ILE A 324 -2.12 -28.73 0.72
C ILE A 324 -0.80 -27.94 0.77
N SER A 325 -0.35 -27.34 -0.34
CA SER A 325 0.88 -26.54 -0.38
C SER A 325 0.88 -25.35 0.57
N ASN A 326 -0.30 -24.81 0.91
CA ASN A 326 -0.45 -23.74 1.90
C ASN A 326 -0.04 -24.14 3.34
N TYR A 327 0.13 -25.44 3.61
CA TYR A 327 0.59 -25.96 4.89
C TYR A 327 2.09 -26.20 4.96
N PHE A 328 2.78 -26.27 3.82
CA PHE A 328 4.24 -26.34 3.78
C PHE A 328 4.83 -24.93 3.82
N PRO A 329 5.99 -24.74 4.47
CA PRO A 329 6.78 -23.52 4.31
C PRO A 329 7.27 -23.48 2.86
N ASN A 330 6.48 -22.85 1.99
CA ASN A 330 6.85 -22.66 0.60
C ASN A 330 7.98 -21.63 0.53
N GLU A 331 9.18 -22.06 0.17
CA GLU A 331 10.24 -21.16 -0.34
C GLU A 331 9.82 -20.49 -1.67
N THR A 332 8.81 -21.04 -2.36
CA THR A 332 8.35 -20.56 -3.68
C THR A 332 7.10 -19.67 -3.61
N LYS A 333 6.67 -19.24 -2.42
CA LYS A 333 5.97 -17.96 -2.36
C LYS A 333 7.09 -16.92 -2.37
N PRO A 334 7.08 -15.91 -3.27
CA PRO A 334 7.87 -14.72 -2.98
C PRO A 334 7.56 -14.32 -1.54
N ALA A 335 8.60 -13.92 -0.83
CA ALA A 335 8.54 -13.50 0.57
C ALA A 335 7.24 -12.75 0.85
N ASP A 336 6.71 -12.92 2.07
CA ASP A 336 5.59 -12.13 2.58
C ASP A 336 5.65 -10.69 2.04
N PRO A 337 4.52 -10.12 1.57
CA PRO A 337 4.46 -8.76 1.02
C PRO A 337 4.91 -7.68 2.03
N GLU A 338 5.24 -8.04 3.27
CA GLU A 338 5.87 -7.16 4.25
C GLU A 338 7.34 -6.78 3.92
N VAL A 339 8.05 -7.53 3.07
CA VAL A 339 9.49 -7.28 2.81
C VAL A 339 9.77 -6.40 1.57
N ASP A 340 8.82 -6.20 0.65
CA ASP A 340 9.10 -5.45 -0.60
C ASP A 340 8.76 -3.96 -0.55
N ASN A 341 7.91 -3.52 0.39
CA ASN A 341 7.58 -2.08 0.48
C ASN A 341 8.74 -1.24 1.01
N LYS A 342 9.62 -1.77 1.86
CA LYS A 342 10.78 -1.01 2.37
C LYS A 342 11.84 -0.81 1.29
N GLY A 343 12.19 -1.86 0.54
CA GLY A 343 13.20 -1.77 -0.53
C GLY A 343 12.75 -0.88 -1.68
N VAL A 344 11.48 -0.98 -2.10
CA VAL A 344 10.92 -0.11 -3.14
C VAL A 344 10.80 1.34 -2.65
N ARG A 345 10.37 1.56 -1.39
CA ARG A 345 10.30 2.90 -0.80
C ARG A 345 11.68 3.52 -0.68
N GLU A 346 12.68 2.78 -0.19
CA GLU A 346 14.07 3.23 -0.10
C GLU A 346 14.67 3.54 -1.49
N LEU A 347 14.35 2.75 -2.51
CA LEU A 347 14.72 3.03 -3.90
C LEU A 347 14.09 4.34 -4.40
N ILE A 348 12.78 4.54 -4.18
CA ILE A 348 12.07 5.76 -4.59
C ILE A 348 12.64 6.99 -3.87
N LEU A 349 12.92 6.87 -2.57
CA LEU A 349 13.52 7.92 -1.76
C LEU A 349 14.91 8.31 -2.25
N ASN A 350 15.77 7.31 -2.52
CA ASN A 350 17.09 7.56 -3.08
C ASN A 350 16.98 8.25 -4.44
N ARG A 351 16.05 7.81 -5.31
CA ARG A 351 15.82 8.48 -6.61
C ARG A 351 15.35 9.93 -6.45
N LEU A 352 14.45 10.23 -5.52
CA LEU A 352 13.98 11.60 -5.27
C LEU A 352 15.11 12.49 -4.73
N ASN A 353 15.91 11.98 -3.79
CA ASN A 353 17.06 12.71 -3.24
C ASN A 353 18.14 12.95 -4.31
N ASP A 354 18.44 11.95 -5.14
CA ASP A 354 19.37 12.08 -6.27
C ASP A 354 18.90 13.18 -7.24
N LEU A 355 17.59 13.21 -7.57
CA LEU A 355 17.00 14.25 -8.41
C LEU A 355 17.14 15.63 -7.76
N ALA A 356 16.79 15.77 -6.47
CA ALA A 356 16.91 17.04 -5.76
C ALA A 356 18.38 17.54 -5.74
N LEU A 357 19.34 16.63 -5.61
CA LEU A 357 20.77 16.96 -5.62
C LEU A 357 21.21 17.45 -7.01
N ILE A 358 20.76 16.80 -8.09
CA ILE A 358 21.02 17.26 -9.47
C ILE A 358 20.48 18.67 -9.68
N PHE A 359 19.24 18.96 -9.27
CA PHE A 359 18.67 20.32 -9.38
C PHE A 359 19.46 21.34 -8.57
N THR A 360 19.96 20.95 -7.39
CA THR A 360 20.81 21.82 -6.55
C THR A 360 22.17 22.08 -7.21
N GLU A 361 22.80 21.08 -7.82
CA GLU A 361 24.06 21.24 -8.55
C GLU A 361 23.90 22.10 -9.80
N LEU A 362 22.82 21.91 -10.54
CA LEU A 362 22.48 22.79 -11.66
C LEU A 362 22.29 24.23 -11.19
N ALA A 363 21.55 24.46 -10.10
CA ALA A 363 21.40 25.81 -9.53
C ALA A 363 22.75 26.45 -9.17
N LYS A 364 23.65 25.68 -8.56
CA LYS A 364 25.02 26.14 -8.24
C LYS A 364 25.85 26.44 -9.49
N SER A 365 25.69 25.69 -10.58
CA SER A 365 26.42 25.96 -11.83
C SER A 365 26.04 27.29 -12.48
N PHE A 366 24.82 27.79 -12.25
CA PHE A 366 24.38 29.12 -12.70
C PHE A 366 24.81 30.23 -11.75
N HIS A 367 25.14 29.88 -10.51
CA HIS A 367 25.81 30.74 -9.54
C HIS A 367 27.31 30.45 -9.60
N GLU A 368 27.95 30.79 -10.72
CA GLU A 368 29.41 30.98 -10.70
C GLU A 368 29.70 32.00 -9.58
N GLU A 369 30.58 31.63 -8.64
CA GLU A 369 31.01 32.56 -7.60
C GLU A 369 31.42 33.87 -8.29
N PRO A 370 30.90 35.03 -7.84
CA PRO A 370 31.34 36.29 -8.39
C PRO A 370 32.83 36.38 -8.08
N ASP A 371 33.64 36.14 -9.11
CA ASP A 371 35.07 36.30 -9.04
C ASP A 371 35.32 37.67 -8.40
N GLN A 372 36.09 37.66 -7.32
CA GLN A 372 36.22 38.79 -6.40
C GLN A 372 36.48 40.07 -7.20
N GLN A 373 35.63 41.08 -7.00
CA GLN A 373 35.74 42.45 -7.56
C GLN A 373 35.21 42.70 -8.97
N LEU A 374 33.93 42.42 -9.24
CA LEU A 374 33.17 43.20 -10.23
C LEU A 374 32.76 44.55 -9.63
N THR A 375 33.73 45.43 -9.38
CA THR A 375 33.45 46.84 -9.66
C THR A 375 32.96 46.89 -11.10
N ALA A 376 31.78 47.49 -11.35
CA ALA A 376 31.21 47.66 -12.69
C ALA A 376 32.35 47.85 -13.70
N PRO A 377 32.41 47.10 -14.82
CA PRO A 377 33.48 47.26 -15.78
C PRO A 377 33.48 48.73 -16.18
N LYS A 378 34.40 49.50 -15.59
CA LYS A 378 34.62 50.88 -15.98
C LYS A 378 34.90 50.74 -17.46
N ILE A 379 34.08 51.39 -18.27
CA ILE A 379 34.33 51.53 -19.69
C ILE A 379 35.81 51.89 -19.78
N ASP A 380 36.63 51.00 -20.35
CA ASP A 380 38.07 51.24 -20.35
C ASP A 380 38.31 52.34 -21.38
N LEU A 381 38.23 53.57 -20.90
CA LEU A 381 38.31 54.80 -21.69
C LEU A 381 39.59 54.81 -22.50
N TYR A 382 40.67 54.15 -22.05
CA TYR A 382 41.91 54.00 -22.79
C TYR A 382 41.76 53.12 -24.03
N THR A 383 41.05 51.99 -23.92
CA THR A 383 40.78 51.11 -25.08
C THR A 383 39.84 51.78 -26.08
N MET A 384 38.84 52.52 -25.59
CA MET A 384 37.96 53.31 -26.45
C MET A 384 38.73 54.43 -27.16
N LEU A 385 39.60 55.13 -26.42
CA LEU A 385 40.47 56.15 -26.99
C LEU A 385 41.32 55.59 -28.13
N ASP A 386 41.98 54.44 -27.93
CA ASP A 386 42.81 53.85 -28.98
C ASP A 386 41.99 53.37 -30.19
N GLN A 387 40.77 52.86 -29.97
CA GLN A 387 39.84 52.51 -31.06
C GLN A 387 39.38 53.74 -31.86
N VAL A 388 39.07 54.85 -31.18
CA VAL A 388 38.73 56.13 -31.82
C VAL A 388 39.94 56.65 -32.60
N CYS A 389 41.13 56.63 -32.01
CA CYS A 389 42.37 57.02 -32.66
C CYS A 389 42.68 56.16 -33.90
N ALA A 390 42.48 54.85 -33.81
CA ALA A 390 42.72 53.92 -34.92
C ALA A 390 41.75 54.13 -36.09
N LYS A 391 40.47 54.36 -35.81
CA LYS A 391 39.42 54.53 -36.85
C LYS A 391 39.38 55.94 -37.45
N ASN A 392 39.81 56.96 -36.69
CA ASN A 392 39.66 58.36 -37.09
C ASN A 392 40.99 59.07 -37.29
N CYS A 393 41.95 58.95 -36.37
CA CYS A 393 43.16 59.77 -36.38
C CYS A 393 44.32 59.18 -37.18
N ARG A 394 44.57 57.85 -37.12
CA ARG A 394 45.74 57.22 -37.76
C ARG A 394 45.77 57.36 -39.28
N GLN A 395 44.62 57.51 -39.92
CA GLN A 395 44.47 57.72 -41.37
C GLN A 395 44.21 59.20 -41.74
N CYS A 396 44.34 60.12 -40.79
CA CYS A 396 44.09 61.54 -41.01
C CYS A 396 45.37 62.27 -41.44
N ASN A 397 45.27 63.14 -42.45
CA ASN A 397 46.39 63.99 -42.90
C ASN A 397 46.93 64.91 -41.78
N GLY A 398 46.13 65.19 -40.74
CA GLY A 398 46.51 65.99 -39.57
C GLY A 398 47.15 65.20 -38.41
N TYR A 399 47.50 63.92 -38.59
CA TYR A 399 47.99 63.07 -37.51
C TYR A 399 49.30 63.58 -36.87
N GLN A 400 50.29 64.00 -37.67
CA GLN A 400 51.56 64.50 -37.11
C GLN A 400 51.39 65.78 -36.29
N THR A 401 50.48 66.67 -36.69
CA THR A 401 50.18 67.90 -35.95
C THR A 401 49.41 67.62 -34.65
N CYS A 402 48.48 66.66 -34.67
CA CYS A 402 47.62 66.35 -33.52
C CYS A 402 48.30 65.44 -32.48
N TRP A 403 48.99 64.39 -32.94
CA TRP A 403 49.58 63.34 -32.09
C TRP A 403 51.12 63.41 -32.01
N GLY A 404 51.79 64.15 -32.90
CA GLY A 404 53.24 64.39 -32.83
C GLY A 404 53.56 65.67 -32.03
N GLU A 405 53.18 66.83 -32.57
CA GLU A 405 53.49 68.13 -31.95
C GLU A 405 52.62 68.47 -30.73
N ASN A 406 51.33 68.11 -30.78
CA ASN A 406 50.33 68.56 -29.80
C ASN A 406 49.64 67.40 -29.06
N PHE A 407 50.42 66.37 -28.74
CA PHE A 407 49.94 65.11 -28.13
C PHE A 407 49.06 65.35 -26.88
N TYR A 408 49.59 66.05 -25.88
CA TYR A 408 48.92 66.21 -24.58
C TYR A 408 47.60 66.98 -24.68
N SER A 409 47.52 68.02 -25.53
CA SER A 409 46.28 68.77 -25.73
C SER A 409 45.22 67.93 -26.43
N THR A 410 45.60 67.19 -27.47
CA THR A 410 44.65 66.36 -28.24
C THR A 410 44.15 65.19 -27.39
N TYR A 411 45.05 64.56 -26.63
CA TYR A 411 44.70 63.49 -25.71
C TYR A 411 43.68 63.96 -24.66
N ARG A 412 43.91 65.12 -24.03
CA ARG A 412 43.00 65.68 -23.03
C ARG A 412 41.64 66.05 -23.63
N GLU A 413 41.62 66.76 -24.75
CA GLU A 413 40.36 67.17 -25.40
C GLU A 413 39.52 65.97 -25.84
N LEU A 414 40.15 64.89 -26.32
CA LEU A 414 39.46 63.67 -26.73
C LEU A 414 39.01 62.83 -25.52
N PHE A 415 39.79 62.79 -24.45
CA PHE A 415 39.40 62.17 -23.19
C PHE A 415 38.22 62.89 -22.53
N ASP A 416 38.23 64.23 -22.51
CA ASP A 416 37.11 65.05 -22.04
C ASP A 416 35.85 64.79 -22.88
N LEU A 417 36.00 64.57 -24.20
CA LEU A 417 34.90 64.22 -25.10
C LEU A 417 34.29 62.85 -24.74
N LEU A 418 35.12 61.83 -24.47
CA LEU A 418 34.66 60.51 -24.05
C LEU A 418 33.98 60.56 -22.67
N ALA A 419 34.50 61.36 -21.74
CA ALA A 419 33.87 61.57 -20.44
C ALA A 419 32.49 62.27 -20.56
N LEU A 420 32.35 63.22 -21.50
CA LEU A 420 31.06 63.83 -21.80
C LEU A 420 30.09 62.83 -22.45
N ALA A 421 30.58 61.92 -23.29
CA ALA A 421 29.77 60.84 -23.85
C ALA A 421 29.25 59.87 -22.76
N GLU A 422 30.07 59.58 -21.76
CA GLU A 422 29.67 58.75 -20.61
C GLU A 422 28.57 59.41 -19.77
N LEU A 423 28.65 60.74 -19.57
CA LEU A 423 27.67 61.49 -18.78
C LEU A 423 26.35 61.74 -19.50
N TYR A 424 26.40 62.03 -20.81
CA TYR A 424 25.22 62.48 -21.58
C TYR A 424 24.68 61.45 -22.57
N GLY A 425 25.35 60.30 -22.74
CA GLY A 425 24.96 59.22 -23.66
C GLY A 425 25.29 59.49 -25.13
N GLU A 426 25.18 60.74 -25.58
CA GLU A 426 25.52 61.18 -26.93
C GLU A 426 26.32 62.48 -26.93
N VAL A 427 27.18 62.66 -27.94
CA VAL A 427 28.02 63.84 -28.11
C VAL A 427 27.71 64.53 -29.43
N ASN A 428 27.55 65.84 -29.36
CA ASN A 428 27.25 66.70 -30.51
C ASN A 428 28.38 67.71 -30.75
N ALA A 429 28.36 68.40 -31.89
CA ALA A 429 29.38 69.39 -32.28
C ALA A 429 29.60 70.51 -31.24
N LYS A 430 28.59 70.82 -30.41
CA LYS A 430 28.68 71.80 -29.31
C LYS A 430 29.58 71.34 -28.15
N ASN A 431 29.85 70.04 -28.05
CA ASN A 431 30.62 69.44 -26.97
C ASN A 431 32.11 69.35 -27.32
N LEU A 432 32.47 69.61 -28.59
CA LEU A 432 33.87 69.76 -29.01
C LEU A 432 34.42 71.07 -28.45
N LYS A 433 35.56 70.99 -27.75
CA LYS A 433 36.25 72.13 -27.16
C LYS A 433 37.67 72.25 -27.72
N GLY A 434 38.21 73.45 -27.66
CA GLY A 434 39.61 73.71 -27.99
C GLY A 434 39.94 73.44 -29.47
N ARG A 435 41.07 72.77 -29.71
CA ARG A 435 41.64 72.58 -31.06
C ARG A 435 40.86 71.57 -31.88
N LEU A 436 40.20 70.61 -31.25
CA LEU A 436 39.29 69.68 -31.94
C LEU A 436 38.09 70.41 -32.58
N ALA A 437 37.64 71.52 -31.98
CA ALA A 437 36.51 72.31 -32.51
C ALA A 437 36.90 73.27 -33.64
N SER A 438 38.13 73.82 -33.63
CA SER A 438 38.56 74.80 -34.62
C SER A 438 39.41 74.21 -35.76
N ASN A 439 40.18 73.16 -35.49
CA ASN A 439 41.26 72.71 -36.39
C ASN A 439 41.12 71.25 -36.85
N CYS A 440 40.11 70.50 -36.38
CA CYS A 440 39.89 69.12 -36.83
C CYS A 440 39.15 69.08 -38.17
N PHE A 441 39.72 68.43 -39.19
CA PHE A 441 39.09 68.26 -40.51
C PHE A 441 38.00 67.17 -40.55
N GLN A 442 37.92 66.31 -39.52
CA GLN A 442 37.02 65.14 -39.50
C GLN A 442 36.07 65.13 -38.28
N GLN A 443 35.56 66.30 -37.89
CA GLN A 443 34.68 66.46 -36.71
C GLN A 443 33.44 65.55 -36.78
N PHE A 444 32.74 65.54 -37.92
CA PHE A 444 31.54 64.71 -38.10
C PHE A 444 31.86 63.23 -37.93
N LYS A 445 32.90 62.73 -38.61
CA LYS A 445 33.35 61.34 -38.51
C LYS A 445 33.78 60.98 -37.09
N LEU A 446 34.43 61.90 -36.36
CA LEU A 446 34.84 61.70 -34.97
C LEU A 446 33.62 61.51 -34.05
N LEU A 447 32.65 62.40 -34.13
CA LEU A 447 31.44 62.33 -33.32
C LEU A 447 30.63 61.06 -33.62
N THR A 448 30.44 60.71 -34.89
CA THR A 448 29.74 59.47 -35.27
C THR A 448 30.45 58.23 -34.76
N THR A 449 31.79 58.16 -34.85
CA THR A 449 32.54 57.01 -34.32
C THR A 449 32.40 56.91 -32.80
N VAL A 450 32.50 58.02 -32.07
CA VAL A 450 32.35 58.05 -30.61
C VAL A 450 30.95 57.59 -30.20
N ASN A 451 29.90 58.19 -30.77
CA ASN A 451 28.53 57.82 -30.44
C ASN A 451 28.24 56.34 -30.77
N HIS A 452 28.68 55.85 -31.94
CA HIS A 452 28.47 54.45 -32.31
C HIS A 452 29.21 53.45 -31.38
N LEU A 453 30.43 53.79 -30.92
CA LEU A 453 31.16 52.96 -29.97
C LEU A 453 30.51 52.96 -28.58
N PHE A 454 29.96 54.10 -28.15
CA PHE A 454 29.21 54.20 -26.89
C PHE A 454 27.88 53.46 -26.94
N GLU A 455 27.09 53.61 -28.00
CA GLU A 455 25.85 52.85 -28.21
C GLU A 455 26.12 51.34 -28.15
N LYS A 456 27.17 50.87 -28.85
CA LYS A 456 27.57 49.47 -28.82
C LYS A 456 27.95 49.01 -27.40
N CYS A 457 28.71 49.82 -26.68
CA CYS A 457 29.15 49.49 -25.32
C CYS A 457 27.98 49.48 -24.32
N GLN A 458 27.04 50.42 -24.44
CA GLN A 458 25.83 50.44 -23.62
C GLN A 458 24.94 49.22 -23.92
N ALA A 459 24.78 48.85 -25.19
CA ALA A 459 24.03 47.65 -25.57
C ALA A 459 24.69 46.38 -25.02
N ASP A 460 26.02 46.23 -25.16
CA ASP A 460 26.76 45.10 -24.61
C ASP A 460 26.63 45.03 -23.08
N TYR A 461 26.71 46.17 -22.39
CA TYR A 461 26.51 46.25 -20.94
C TYR A 461 25.08 45.87 -20.52
N TYR A 462 24.07 46.40 -21.21
CA TYR A 462 22.67 46.08 -20.98
C TYR A 462 22.40 44.58 -21.14
N TRP A 463 22.87 43.97 -22.23
CA TRP A 463 22.68 42.54 -22.48
C TRP A 463 23.42 41.66 -21.47
N ARG A 464 24.64 42.02 -21.06
CA ARG A 464 25.37 41.32 -20.00
C ARG A 464 24.60 41.37 -18.68
N ARG A 465 24.14 42.55 -18.28
CA ARG A 465 23.34 42.72 -17.08
C ARG A 465 22.05 41.90 -17.14
N LYS A 466 21.34 41.93 -18.27
CA LYS A 466 20.10 41.15 -18.46
C LYS A 466 20.35 39.64 -18.41
N LEU A 467 21.47 39.19 -18.97
CA LEU A 467 21.89 37.79 -18.92
C LEU A 467 22.23 37.35 -17.49
N GLU A 468 22.91 38.20 -16.71
CA GLU A 468 23.21 37.95 -15.30
C GLU A 468 21.94 37.90 -14.44
N GLU A 469 21.02 38.85 -14.65
CA GLU A 469 19.68 38.85 -14.05
C GLU A 469 18.94 37.54 -14.40
N SER A 470 18.98 37.10 -15.66
CA SER A 470 18.34 35.85 -16.10
C SER A 470 19.00 34.59 -15.51
N LYS A 471 20.33 34.55 -15.38
CA LYS A 471 21.05 33.44 -14.73
C LYS A 471 20.66 33.33 -13.26
N SER A 472 20.66 34.46 -12.55
CA SER A 472 20.28 34.51 -11.14
C SER A 472 18.83 34.08 -10.92
N PHE A 473 17.93 34.47 -11.82
CA PHE A 473 16.54 34.02 -11.84
C PHE A 473 16.44 32.50 -12.01
N LEU A 474 17.07 31.92 -13.03
CA LEU A 474 17.04 30.47 -13.29
C LEU A 474 17.64 29.65 -12.14
N ALA A 475 18.71 30.13 -11.51
CA ALA A 475 19.32 29.48 -10.37
C ALA A 475 18.37 29.41 -9.17
N ASN A 476 17.68 30.53 -8.85
CA ASN A 476 16.66 30.56 -7.80
C ASN A 476 15.51 29.59 -8.10
N GLN A 477 15.11 29.47 -9.37
CA GLN A 477 14.07 28.54 -9.79
C GLN A 477 14.45 27.08 -9.59
N LEU A 478 15.66 26.67 -10.01
CA LEU A 478 16.16 25.31 -9.82
C LEU A 478 16.32 24.98 -8.33
N GLN A 479 16.76 25.95 -7.53
CA GLN A 479 16.86 25.82 -6.08
C GLN A 479 15.48 25.60 -5.43
N GLY A 480 14.45 26.32 -5.89
CA GLY A 480 13.07 26.13 -5.45
C GLY A 480 12.54 24.73 -5.76
N MET A 481 12.79 24.21 -6.97
CA MET A 481 12.41 22.85 -7.36
C MET A 481 13.12 21.79 -6.50
N ALA A 482 14.42 21.95 -6.23
CA ALA A 482 15.17 21.04 -5.37
C ALA A 482 14.59 20.98 -3.94
N GLN A 483 14.21 22.14 -3.38
CA GLN A 483 13.57 22.20 -2.05
C GLN A 483 12.22 21.50 -2.02
N ILE A 484 11.43 21.60 -3.09
CA ILE A 484 10.13 20.90 -3.24
C ILE A 484 10.35 19.39 -3.29
N ILE A 485 11.27 18.91 -4.12
CA ILE A 485 11.56 17.46 -4.23
C ILE A 485 12.07 16.89 -2.91
N ASN A 486 12.93 17.63 -2.18
CA ASN A 486 13.38 17.22 -0.86
C ASN A 486 12.25 17.14 0.16
N LYS A 487 11.30 18.09 0.15
CA LYS A 487 10.13 18.05 1.02
C LYS A 487 9.22 16.84 0.69
N LEU A 488 9.00 16.56 -0.60
CA LEU A 488 8.29 15.34 -1.04
C LEU A 488 9.00 14.06 -0.56
N ALA A 489 10.32 14.00 -0.66
CA ALA A 489 11.09 12.85 -0.21
C ALA A 489 10.94 12.64 1.31
N VAL A 490 10.99 13.71 2.10
CA VAL A 490 10.73 13.65 3.56
C VAL A 490 9.30 13.21 3.85
N GLU A 491 8.31 13.71 3.12
CA GLU A 491 6.91 13.35 3.32
C GLU A 491 6.65 11.87 2.98
N VAL A 492 7.27 11.36 1.91
CA VAL A 492 7.28 9.94 1.56
C VAL A 492 7.98 9.10 2.63
N THR A 493 8.90 9.63 3.45
CA THR A 493 9.41 8.93 4.65
C THR A 493 8.53 9.09 5.88
N ALA A 494 7.79 10.19 5.97
CA ALA A 494 6.99 10.58 7.13
C ALA A 494 5.59 9.95 7.16
N ASP A 495 5.33 8.95 6.31
CA ASP A 495 4.11 8.16 6.33
C ASP A 495 4.30 6.83 7.13
N PRO A 496 4.01 6.83 8.45
CA PRO A 496 3.91 5.64 9.29
C PRO A 496 2.46 5.12 9.39
N GLU A 497 1.53 5.49 8.51
CA GLU A 497 0.11 5.17 8.73
C GLU A 497 -0.37 3.83 8.14
N PHE A 498 0.54 2.96 7.71
CA PHE A 498 0.17 1.55 7.48
C PHE A 498 -0.14 0.86 8.80
N ARG A 499 -1.43 0.73 9.13
CA ARG A 499 -1.89 0.01 10.32
C ARG A 499 -1.96 -1.49 10.05
N ALA A 500 -0.77 -2.11 9.92
CA ALA A 500 -0.62 -3.56 9.67
C ALA A 500 -1.36 -4.42 10.72
N GLU A 501 -1.52 -3.91 11.94
CA GLU A 501 -2.30 -4.58 12.98
C GLU A 501 -3.80 -4.65 12.64
N ILE A 502 -4.38 -3.55 12.15
CA ILE A 502 -5.79 -3.51 11.71
C ILE A 502 -5.97 -4.35 10.45
N GLU A 503 -5.02 -4.30 9.51
CA GLU A 503 -5.03 -5.12 8.31
C GLU A 503 -5.05 -6.62 8.65
N ASN A 504 -4.16 -7.08 9.54
CA ASN A 504 -4.11 -8.46 10.00
C ASN A 504 -5.41 -8.88 10.73
N GLN A 505 -6.00 -7.97 11.52
CA GLN A 505 -7.29 -8.21 12.18
C GLN A 505 -8.44 -8.35 11.17
N LEU A 506 -8.50 -7.47 10.16
CA LEU A 506 -9.50 -7.51 9.08
C LEU A 506 -9.40 -8.81 8.29
N VAL A 507 -8.19 -9.17 7.84
CA VAL A 507 -7.94 -10.41 7.10
C VAL A 507 -8.32 -11.63 7.94
N THR A 508 -7.97 -11.65 9.23
CA THR A 508 -8.32 -12.76 10.13
C THR A 508 -9.83 -12.89 10.32
N CYS A 509 -10.55 -11.78 10.52
CA CYS A 509 -12.00 -11.78 10.73
C CYS A 509 -12.76 -12.16 9.46
N LEU A 510 -12.38 -11.59 8.31
CA LEU A 510 -13.05 -11.85 7.03
C LEU A 510 -12.86 -13.32 6.60
N ASN A 511 -11.67 -13.89 6.85
CA ASN A 511 -11.44 -15.32 6.64
C ASN A 511 -12.29 -16.22 7.56
N ARG A 512 -12.59 -15.80 8.81
CA ARG A 512 -13.49 -16.55 9.71
C ARG A 512 -14.94 -16.54 9.21
N VAL A 513 -15.37 -15.46 8.58
CA VAL A 513 -16.71 -15.34 7.95
C VAL A 513 -16.78 -16.09 6.60
N GLY A 514 -15.64 -16.57 6.08
CA GLY A 514 -15.55 -17.30 4.81
C GLY A 514 -15.34 -16.39 3.59
N ILE A 515 -14.99 -15.12 3.81
CA ILE A 515 -14.67 -14.15 2.77
C ILE A 515 -13.15 -14.16 2.60
N ASN A 516 -12.68 -14.72 1.48
CA ASN A 516 -11.25 -14.75 1.15
C ASN A 516 -10.91 -13.53 0.28
N ILE A 517 -10.03 -12.68 0.80
CA ILE A 517 -9.57 -11.46 0.14
C ILE A 517 -8.23 -11.75 -0.54
N LYS A 518 -8.02 -11.20 -1.73
CA LYS A 518 -6.75 -11.34 -2.45
C LYS A 518 -5.69 -10.41 -1.92
N ASP A 519 -6.09 -9.16 -1.65
CA ASP A 519 -5.20 -8.09 -1.22
C ASP A 519 -5.95 -7.06 -0.38
N THR A 520 -5.28 -6.52 0.64
CA THR A 520 -5.82 -5.50 1.55
C THR A 520 -4.73 -4.48 1.85
N ALA A 521 -5.09 -3.20 1.88
CA ALA A 521 -4.20 -2.17 2.42
C ALA A 521 -5.01 -1.28 3.35
N VAL A 522 -4.44 -0.99 4.52
CA VAL A 522 -5.02 -0.07 5.51
C VAL A 522 -4.08 1.09 5.70
N LEU A 523 -4.51 2.27 5.28
CA LEU A 523 -3.82 3.53 5.47
C LEU A 523 -4.55 4.30 6.57
N GLY A 524 -3.84 5.05 7.40
CA GLY A 524 -4.47 6.01 8.29
C GLY A 524 -5.01 7.19 7.49
N LEU A 525 -6.00 7.85 8.09
CA LEU A 525 -6.52 9.13 7.63
C LEU A 525 -6.35 10.11 8.80
N GLY A 526 -5.10 10.41 9.17
CA GLY A 526 -4.76 11.31 10.26
C GLY A 526 -5.46 10.98 11.58
N ASP A 527 -6.11 11.98 12.20
CA ASP A 527 -6.67 11.88 13.56
C ASP A 527 -7.93 11.00 13.69
N ARG A 528 -8.66 10.68 12.61
CA ARG A 528 -9.88 9.84 12.70
C ARG A 528 -10.08 8.90 11.52
N GLY A 529 -10.15 7.61 11.84
CA GLY A 529 -10.44 6.52 10.91
C GLY A 529 -9.25 6.04 10.07
N VAL A 530 -9.51 5.07 9.20
CA VAL A 530 -8.52 4.47 8.30
C VAL A 530 -9.08 4.35 6.89
N GLU A 531 -8.31 4.63 5.85
CA GLU A 531 -8.65 4.25 4.49
C GLU A 531 -8.40 2.74 4.33
N ILE A 532 -9.40 2.01 3.86
CA ILE A 532 -9.28 0.56 3.66
C ILE A 532 -9.50 0.23 2.19
N ARG A 533 -8.45 -0.24 1.54
CA ARG A 533 -8.51 -0.75 0.16
C ARG A 533 -8.60 -2.27 0.18
N ILE A 534 -9.60 -2.80 -0.51
CA ILE A 534 -9.84 -4.24 -0.57
C ILE A 534 -9.91 -4.68 -2.03
N LYS A 535 -9.18 -5.73 -2.35
CA LYS A 535 -9.29 -6.46 -3.62
C LYS A 535 -9.77 -7.87 -3.37
N GLN A 536 -10.94 -8.18 -3.89
CA GLN A 536 -11.57 -9.50 -3.74
C GLN A 536 -12.09 -10.03 -5.07
N ARG A 537 -12.63 -11.26 -5.07
CA ARG A 537 -13.32 -11.83 -6.23
C ARG A 537 -14.42 -10.90 -6.73
N SER A 538 -14.70 -10.91 -8.03
CA SER A 538 -15.82 -10.14 -8.58
C SER A 538 -17.12 -10.40 -7.82
N CYS A 539 -17.82 -9.32 -7.47
CA CYS A 539 -19.17 -9.37 -6.90
C CYS A 539 -20.27 -9.45 -7.98
N ASN A 540 -19.93 -9.62 -9.27
CA ASN A 540 -20.86 -9.68 -10.39
C ASN A 540 -21.91 -8.55 -10.39
N ARG A 541 -21.49 -7.32 -10.05
CA ARG A 541 -22.34 -6.12 -9.91
C ARG A 541 -23.48 -6.22 -8.87
N LYS A 542 -23.46 -7.22 -7.98
CA LYS A 542 -24.43 -7.36 -6.87
C LYS A 542 -24.16 -6.43 -5.69
N ARG A 543 -23.15 -5.55 -5.82
CA ARG A 543 -22.76 -4.55 -4.81
C ARG A 543 -22.46 -5.14 -3.43
N GLU A 544 -21.84 -6.33 -3.39
CA GLU A 544 -21.37 -6.96 -2.14
C GLU A 544 -20.40 -6.04 -1.38
N CYS A 545 -19.57 -5.26 -2.09
CA CYS A 545 -18.68 -4.26 -1.48
C CYS A 545 -19.41 -3.18 -0.66
N GLN A 546 -20.64 -2.82 -1.03
CA GLN A 546 -21.41 -1.76 -0.37
C GLN A 546 -22.36 -2.30 0.70
N TYR A 547 -23.06 -3.40 0.41
CA TYR A 547 -24.14 -3.88 1.30
C TYR A 547 -23.69 -4.97 2.28
N LEU A 548 -22.57 -5.65 2.02
CA LEU A 548 -22.04 -6.71 2.88
C LEU A 548 -20.77 -6.25 3.59
N MET A 549 -19.80 -5.75 2.82
CA MET A 549 -18.47 -5.43 3.34
C MET A 549 -18.46 -4.18 4.20
N THR A 550 -19.15 -3.12 3.77
CA THR A 550 -19.22 -1.86 4.53
C THR A 550 -19.80 -2.05 5.95
N PRO A 551 -20.98 -2.69 6.16
CA PRO A 551 -21.49 -2.90 7.51
C PRO A 551 -20.64 -3.85 8.37
N LEU A 552 -20.01 -4.86 7.74
CA LEU A 552 -19.09 -5.78 8.42
C LEU A 552 -17.88 -5.04 8.98
N ILE A 553 -17.24 -4.23 8.14
CA ILE A 553 -16.03 -3.49 8.51
C ILE A 553 -16.36 -2.39 9.51
N SER A 554 -17.52 -1.73 9.34
CA SER A 554 -17.99 -0.71 10.29
C SER A 554 -18.17 -1.29 11.69
N ARG A 555 -18.80 -2.47 11.79
CA ARG A 555 -18.95 -3.18 13.07
C ARG A 555 -17.62 -3.68 13.65
N LEU A 556 -16.67 -4.07 12.82
CA LEU A 556 -15.36 -4.54 13.27
C LEU A 556 -14.52 -3.41 13.87
N LEU A 557 -14.57 -2.23 13.26
CA LEU A 557 -13.77 -1.07 13.68
C LEU A 557 -14.51 -0.16 14.67
N GLY A 558 -15.83 -0.29 14.80
CA GLY A 558 -16.64 0.53 15.69
C GLY A 558 -16.92 1.94 15.17
N GLU A 559 -16.68 2.19 13.89
CA GLU A 559 -16.95 3.45 13.19
C GLU A 559 -17.73 3.14 11.91
N ASP A 560 -18.60 4.05 11.46
CA ASP A 560 -19.34 3.86 10.21
C ASP A 560 -18.45 4.16 9.01
N TYR A 561 -18.43 3.25 8.04
CA TYR A 561 -17.72 3.40 6.77
C TYR A 561 -18.70 3.54 5.61
N ASN A 562 -18.25 4.11 4.50
CA ASN A 562 -18.95 4.08 3.21
C ASN A 562 -17.98 3.64 2.09
N VAL A 563 -18.50 3.39 0.88
CA VAL A 563 -17.67 3.09 -0.29
C VAL A 563 -17.35 4.40 -1.01
N TRP A 564 -16.09 4.81 -0.98
CA TRP A 564 -15.60 5.99 -1.71
C TRP A 564 -15.50 5.70 -3.21
N GLU A 565 -14.73 4.67 -3.56
CA GLU A 565 -14.46 4.30 -4.96
C GLU A 565 -14.60 2.79 -5.14
N ARG A 566 -15.10 2.36 -6.30
CA ARG A 566 -15.17 0.94 -6.65
C ARG A 566 -14.94 0.70 -8.13
N ASN A 567 -14.20 -0.37 -8.41
CA ASN A 567 -14.06 -0.96 -9.72
C ASN A 567 -14.41 -2.45 -9.61
N CYS A 568 -15.65 -2.81 -9.99
CA CYS A 568 -16.09 -4.20 -9.99
C CYS A 568 -16.21 -4.71 -11.43
N GLN A 569 -15.22 -5.48 -11.88
CA GLN A 569 -15.23 -6.14 -13.20
C GLN A 569 -16.21 -7.32 -13.22
N LEU A 570 -16.76 -7.64 -14.40
CA LEU A 570 -17.63 -8.83 -14.60
C LEU A 570 -16.77 -10.10 -14.76
N GLU A 571 -17.39 -11.27 -14.54
CA GLU A 571 -16.89 -12.65 -14.77
C GLU A 571 -15.35 -12.85 -14.82
N ASN A 572 -14.79 -13.57 -13.84
CA ASN A 572 -13.36 -13.83 -13.64
C ASN A 572 -12.46 -12.61 -13.34
N GLY A 573 -13.01 -11.39 -13.34
CA GLY A 573 -12.31 -10.20 -12.85
C GLY A 573 -12.28 -10.06 -11.33
N ASP A 574 -11.62 -9.00 -10.87
CA ASP A 574 -11.57 -8.61 -9.45
C ASP A 574 -12.53 -7.45 -9.18
N CYS A 575 -13.04 -7.37 -7.93
CA CYS A 575 -13.61 -6.13 -7.43
C CYS A 575 -12.63 -5.49 -6.44
N SER A 576 -12.10 -4.32 -6.82
CA SER A 576 -11.31 -3.45 -5.97
C SER A 576 -12.15 -2.27 -5.53
N TYR A 577 -12.14 -1.96 -4.25
CA TYR A 577 -12.89 -0.82 -3.70
C TYR A 577 -12.16 -0.22 -2.49
N CYS A 578 -12.44 1.06 -2.26
CA CYS A 578 -11.93 1.83 -1.14
C CYS A 578 -13.08 2.19 -0.19
N LEU A 579 -12.85 1.99 1.10
CA LEU A 579 -13.74 2.38 2.17
C LEU A 579 -13.13 3.51 2.98
N THR A 580 -13.94 4.52 3.29
CA THR A 580 -13.56 5.66 4.14
C THR A 580 -14.60 5.87 5.24
N PRO A 581 -14.25 6.52 6.36
CA PRO A 581 -15.19 6.83 7.43
C PRO A 581 -16.33 7.74 6.92
N VAL A 582 -17.54 7.56 7.46
CA VAL A 582 -18.68 8.42 7.14
C VAL A 582 -18.47 9.81 7.74
N SER A 583 -18.48 10.82 6.88
CA SER A 583 -18.50 12.24 7.28
C SER A 583 -19.80 12.59 7.99
N ARG A 584 -19.73 13.26 9.16
CA ARG A 584 -20.90 13.71 9.93
C ARG A 584 -21.60 14.90 9.27
N PHE A 585 -20.83 15.73 8.59
CA PHE A 585 -21.29 16.95 7.95
C PHE A 585 -21.22 16.81 6.42
N GLU A 586 -21.98 17.65 5.72
CA GLU A 586 -21.87 17.87 4.28
C GLU A 586 -21.88 19.36 3.96
N ILE A 587 -21.40 19.71 2.78
CA ILE A 587 -21.41 21.07 2.26
C ILE A 587 -22.34 21.10 1.06
N ARG A 588 -23.34 21.98 1.07
CA ARG A 588 -24.07 22.36 -0.16
C ARG A 588 -23.38 23.54 -0.80
N THR A 589 -23.16 23.47 -2.10
CA THR A 589 -22.43 24.49 -2.85
C THR A 589 -23.30 25.15 -3.89
N VAL A 590 -23.08 26.45 -4.06
CA VAL A 590 -23.64 27.25 -5.15
C VAL A 590 -22.53 28.11 -5.70
N VAL A 591 -22.45 28.17 -7.01
CA VAL A 591 -21.52 29.07 -7.71
C VAL A 591 -22.32 29.94 -8.66
N CYS A 592 -22.24 31.24 -8.46
CA CYS A 592 -22.75 32.24 -9.38
C CYS A 592 -21.54 32.87 -10.07
N LYS A 593 -21.53 32.89 -11.40
CA LYS A 593 -20.40 33.40 -12.19
C LYS A 593 -20.91 34.24 -13.36
N LEU A 594 -20.35 35.42 -13.55
CA LEU A 594 -20.62 36.31 -14.69
C LEU A 594 -19.29 36.81 -15.27
N PRO A 595 -19.04 36.63 -16.58
CA PRO A 595 -17.89 37.22 -17.22
C PRO A 595 -18.06 38.73 -17.37
N LYS A 596 -16.95 39.44 -17.45
CA LYS A 596 -16.89 40.83 -17.87
C LYS A 596 -17.62 41.05 -19.20
N ASP A 597 -18.30 42.18 -19.32
CA ASP A 597 -19.04 42.51 -20.54
C ASP A 597 -18.09 42.59 -21.75
N GLY A 598 -18.44 41.85 -22.81
CA GLY A 598 -17.65 41.75 -24.04
C GLY A 598 -16.65 40.59 -24.08
N ASN A 599 -16.47 39.84 -22.99
CA ASN A 599 -15.70 38.60 -22.98
C ASN A 599 -16.62 37.36 -23.06
N GLU A 600 -16.23 36.35 -23.85
CA GLU A 600 -16.94 35.07 -23.90
C GLU A 600 -16.61 34.17 -22.69
N ALA A 601 -15.44 34.38 -22.07
CA ALA A 601 -14.95 33.59 -20.96
C ALA A 601 -14.43 34.49 -19.84
N SER A 602 -14.73 34.08 -18.61
CA SER A 602 -14.28 34.73 -17.38
C SER A 602 -12.90 34.21 -16.96
N GLY A 603 -12.05 35.13 -16.50
CA GLY A 603 -10.73 34.90 -15.95
C GLY A 603 -10.74 34.23 -14.56
N ASP A 604 -11.83 34.31 -13.82
CA ASP A 604 -12.01 33.62 -12.53
C ASP A 604 -12.16 32.11 -12.74
N ASN A 605 -11.58 31.29 -11.87
CA ASN A 605 -11.85 29.86 -11.83
C ASN A 605 -11.93 29.33 -10.40
N HIS A 606 -12.61 28.19 -10.25
CA HIS A 606 -12.86 27.58 -8.95
C HIS A 606 -12.81 26.06 -9.03
N ALA A 607 -12.56 25.42 -7.89
CA ALA A 607 -12.74 23.99 -7.69
C ALA A 607 -13.42 23.74 -6.35
N LEU A 608 -14.31 22.76 -6.32
CA LEU A 608 -15.09 22.36 -5.15
C LEU A 608 -15.05 20.84 -5.09
N HIS A 609 -14.37 20.29 -4.09
CA HIS A 609 -14.08 18.87 -4.04
C HIS A 609 -14.10 18.31 -2.63
N GLU A 610 -14.67 17.13 -2.43
CA GLU A 610 -14.53 16.36 -1.18
C GLU A 610 -13.34 15.41 -1.31
N LEU A 611 -12.38 15.54 -0.39
CA LEU A 611 -11.19 14.70 -0.31
C LEU A 611 -11.50 13.39 0.41
N LYS A 612 -10.68 12.37 0.14
CA LYS A 612 -10.80 11.02 0.73
C LYS A 612 -10.66 11.00 2.26
N ASP A 613 -9.93 11.97 2.80
CA ASP A 613 -9.69 12.15 4.24
C ASP A 613 -10.84 12.88 4.96
N GLY A 614 -11.98 13.06 4.29
CA GLY A 614 -13.17 13.70 4.86
C GLY A 614 -13.05 15.22 4.98
N HIS A 615 -12.16 15.85 4.23
CA HIS A 615 -12.10 17.30 4.11
C HIS A 615 -12.79 17.76 2.82
N PHE A 616 -13.50 18.87 2.89
CA PHE A 616 -14.03 19.57 1.72
C PHE A 616 -13.13 20.75 1.40
N ILE A 617 -12.69 20.85 0.15
CA ILE A 617 -11.88 21.97 -0.33
C ILE A 617 -12.71 22.85 -1.25
N ALA A 618 -12.60 24.16 -1.05
CA ALA A 618 -13.09 25.17 -1.98
C ALA A 618 -11.94 26.08 -2.37
N ILE A 619 -11.67 26.14 -3.67
CA ILE A 619 -10.61 26.95 -4.27
C ILE A 619 -11.27 27.99 -5.15
N LEU A 620 -10.89 29.25 -5.00
CA LEU A 620 -11.24 30.34 -5.92
C LEU A 620 -9.95 31.07 -6.31
N SER A 621 -9.79 31.31 -7.60
CA SER A 621 -8.61 31.95 -8.17
C SER A 621 -9.02 32.94 -9.24
N ASP A 622 -8.59 34.18 -9.08
CA ASP A 622 -8.72 35.23 -10.09
C ASP A 622 -7.37 35.36 -10.82
N GLY A 623 -7.41 35.28 -12.15
CA GLY A 623 -6.24 35.45 -13.00
C GLY A 623 -6.12 36.90 -13.47
N MET A 624 -5.02 37.58 -13.14
CA MET A 624 -4.81 38.96 -13.59
C MET A 624 -4.74 39.06 -15.12
N GLY A 625 -5.63 39.85 -15.73
CA GLY A 625 -5.68 40.07 -17.18
C GLY A 625 -7.11 40.15 -17.71
N ASN A 626 -7.31 40.00 -19.02
CA ASN A 626 -8.65 39.90 -19.61
C ASN A 626 -8.76 38.66 -20.50
N GLY A 627 -9.91 37.98 -20.43
CA GLY A 627 -10.31 36.93 -21.36
C GLY A 627 -9.53 35.61 -21.21
N SER A 628 -9.26 34.95 -22.34
CA SER A 628 -8.79 33.56 -22.37
C SER A 628 -7.43 33.32 -21.69
N LYS A 629 -6.52 34.30 -21.70
CA LYS A 629 -5.20 34.17 -21.05
C LYS A 629 -5.32 34.09 -19.53
N ALA A 630 -6.12 34.98 -18.93
CA ALA A 630 -6.42 34.96 -17.50
C ALA A 630 -7.09 33.65 -17.09
N ALA A 631 -8.07 33.19 -17.88
CA ALA A 631 -8.76 31.93 -17.65
C ALA A 631 -7.81 30.71 -17.65
N VAL A 632 -6.83 30.65 -18.56
CA VAL A 632 -5.83 29.56 -18.59
C VAL A 632 -4.95 29.59 -17.34
N GLN A 633 -4.54 30.77 -16.89
CA GLN A 633 -3.68 30.93 -15.71
C GLN A 633 -4.40 30.50 -14.43
N SER A 634 -5.58 31.03 -14.16
CA SER A 634 -6.38 30.66 -12.99
C SER A 634 -6.77 29.17 -13.04
N ASN A 635 -7.16 28.64 -14.20
CA ASN A 635 -7.49 27.23 -14.36
C ASN A 635 -6.29 26.32 -14.03
N THR A 636 -5.10 26.68 -14.52
CA THR A 636 -3.89 25.89 -14.25
C THR A 636 -3.57 25.89 -12.76
N THR A 637 -3.69 27.04 -12.10
CA THR A 637 -3.44 27.19 -10.66
C THR A 637 -4.39 26.31 -9.84
N VAL A 638 -5.69 26.42 -10.12
CA VAL A 638 -6.73 25.63 -9.47
C VAL A 638 -6.50 24.13 -9.73
N SER A 639 -6.25 23.73 -10.97
CA SER A 639 -6.05 22.33 -11.36
C SER A 639 -4.83 21.69 -10.70
N ILE A 640 -3.73 22.42 -10.52
CA ILE A 640 -2.52 21.90 -9.85
C ILE A 640 -2.82 21.75 -8.35
N LEU A 641 -3.41 22.77 -7.72
CA LEU A 641 -3.71 22.75 -6.30
C LEU A 641 -4.71 21.63 -5.96
N GLU A 642 -5.78 21.50 -6.74
CA GLU A 642 -6.78 20.43 -6.61
C GLU A 642 -6.11 19.05 -6.67
N LYS A 643 -5.29 18.78 -7.70
CA LYS A 643 -4.60 17.49 -7.85
C LYS A 643 -3.65 17.18 -6.70
N LEU A 644 -2.89 18.17 -6.22
CA LEU A 644 -1.96 17.95 -5.09
C LEU A 644 -2.72 17.57 -3.83
N LEU A 645 -3.81 18.27 -3.53
CA LEU A 645 -4.67 18.00 -2.37
C LEU A 645 -5.39 16.64 -2.52
N GLU A 646 -5.88 16.29 -3.71
CA GLU A 646 -6.49 14.98 -4.01
C GLU A 646 -5.52 13.81 -3.79
N THR A 647 -4.23 14.01 -4.08
CA THR A 647 -3.20 12.98 -3.89
C THR A 647 -2.82 12.75 -2.42
N GLY A 648 -3.36 13.54 -1.49
CA GLY A 648 -3.08 13.43 -0.06
C GLY A 648 -1.73 14.03 0.33
N VAL A 649 -1.19 14.94 -0.48
CA VAL A 649 -0.01 15.74 -0.13
C VAL A 649 -0.38 16.72 0.98
N ASP A 650 0.54 16.94 1.90
CA ASP A 650 0.41 17.90 3.00
C ASP A 650 -0.04 19.26 2.47
N ARG A 651 -1.04 19.84 3.14
CA ARG A 651 -1.75 21.02 2.66
C ARG A 651 -0.86 22.24 2.61
N ASP A 652 -0.01 22.42 3.63
CA ASP A 652 0.95 23.53 3.67
C ASP A 652 1.95 23.38 2.53
N PHE A 653 2.38 22.15 2.27
CA PHE A 653 3.29 21.85 1.19
C PHE A 653 2.65 22.04 -0.19
N ALA A 654 1.41 21.62 -0.41
CA ALA A 654 0.67 21.82 -1.66
C ALA A 654 0.52 23.31 -2.00
N VAL A 655 0.13 24.14 -1.03
CA VAL A 655 0.00 25.60 -1.23
C VAL A 655 1.35 26.25 -1.50
N LYS A 656 2.39 25.87 -0.75
CA LYS A 656 3.77 26.36 -0.99
C LYS A 656 4.26 25.96 -2.38
N MET A 657 3.98 24.72 -2.81
CA MET A 657 4.37 24.22 -4.13
C MET A 657 3.69 25.02 -5.23
N VAL A 658 2.38 25.28 -5.13
CA VAL A 658 1.67 26.10 -6.12
C VAL A 658 2.21 27.51 -6.16
N ASN A 659 2.43 28.15 -5.01
CA ASN A 659 3.04 29.48 -4.96
C ASN A 659 4.44 29.50 -5.59
N SER A 660 5.27 28.48 -5.32
CA SER A 660 6.58 28.32 -5.97
C SER A 660 6.45 28.08 -7.48
N ILE A 661 5.48 27.30 -7.95
CA ILE A 661 5.24 27.08 -9.39
C ILE A 661 4.79 28.37 -10.07
N LEU A 662 4.00 29.19 -9.39
CA LEU A 662 3.59 30.50 -9.91
C LEU A 662 4.77 31.48 -9.96
N LEU A 663 5.70 31.43 -9.01
CA LEU A 663 6.96 32.19 -9.03
C LEU A 663 7.93 31.74 -10.15
N LEU A 664 7.81 30.51 -10.66
CA LEU A 664 8.63 30.00 -11.78
C LEU A 664 8.24 30.63 -13.13
N ARG A 665 7.05 31.21 -13.24
CA ARG A 665 6.56 31.83 -14.49
C ARG A 665 7.02 33.28 -14.59
N THR A 666 7.10 33.78 -15.82
CA THR A 666 7.56 35.14 -16.14
C THR A 666 6.71 36.18 -15.39
N PRO A 667 7.29 37.23 -14.77
CA PRO A 667 6.53 38.24 -14.01
C PRO A 667 5.43 38.94 -14.82
N GLU A 668 5.55 38.99 -16.14
CA GLU A 668 4.55 39.56 -17.06
C GLU A 668 3.36 38.59 -17.33
N GLU A 669 3.44 37.33 -16.86
CA GLU A 669 2.57 36.20 -17.26
C GLU A 669 1.93 35.42 -16.08
N SER A 670 2.10 35.83 -14.82
CA SER A 670 1.66 34.99 -13.70
C SER A 670 1.44 35.73 -12.40
N PHE A 671 0.24 36.29 -12.27
CA PHE A 671 -0.33 36.64 -10.98
C PHE A 671 -1.74 36.07 -10.93
N ALA A 672 -1.89 34.95 -10.22
CA ALA A 672 -3.19 34.38 -9.91
C ALA A 672 -3.37 34.44 -8.40
N THR A 673 -4.51 34.94 -7.96
CA THR A 673 -4.88 34.92 -6.55
C THR A 673 -5.29 33.50 -6.16
N VAL A 674 -5.14 33.14 -4.89
CA VAL A 674 -5.62 31.85 -4.39
C VAL A 674 -6.37 32.07 -3.08
N ASP A 675 -7.64 31.72 -3.08
CA ASP A 675 -8.48 31.60 -1.90
C ASP A 675 -8.85 30.14 -1.68
N LEU A 676 -8.28 29.54 -0.63
CA LEU A 676 -8.46 28.14 -0.29
C LEU A 676 -9.16 28.02 1.07
N SER A 677 -10.32 27.37 1.07
CA SER A 677 -11.05 26.95 2.27
C SER A 677 -10.98 25.44 2.40
N ILE A 678 -10.47 24.93 3.53
CA ILE A 678 -10.37 23.51 3.85
C ILE A 678 -11.25 23.24 5.05
N ILE A 679 -12.31 22.44 4.87
CA ILE A 679 -13.34 22.21 5.88
C ILE A 679 -13.33 20.74 6.28
N ASN A 680 -13.04 20.42 7.53
CA ASN A 680 -13.12 19.04 8.02
C ASN A 680 -14.59 18.63 8.23
N LEU A 681 -15.10 17.69 7.43
CA LEU A 681 -16.50 17.24 7.47
C LEU A 681 -16.80 16.28 8.63
N HIS A 682 -15.82 15.94 9.46
CA HIS A 682 -16.03 15.18 10.70
C HIS A 682 -16.10 16.09 11.94
N THR A 683 -15.30 17.16 12.01
CA THR A 683 -15.22 18.07 13.18
C THR A 683 -15.93 19.41 12.97
N GLY A 684 -16.04 19.89 11.73
CA GLY A 684 -16.39 21.27 11.39
C GLY A 684 -15.24 22.27 11.56
N ARG A 685 -14.04 21.83 11.97
CA ARG A 685 -12.86 22.69 12.04
C ARG A 685 -12.40 23.02 10.62
N SER A 686 -12.27 24.31 10.32
CA SER A 686 -12.00 24.80 8.98
C SER A 686 -10.82 25.75 8.96
N GLU A 687 -10.04 25.70 7.89
CA GLU A 687 -8.83 26.48 7.68
C GLU A 687 -9.01 27.30 6.41
N PHE A 688 -8.70 28.59 6.51
CA PHE A 688 -8.80 29.54 5.41
C PHE A 688 -7.41 30.09 5.12
N ILE A 689 -6.97 29.92 3.88
CA ILE A 689 -5.65 30.32 3.38
C ILE A 689 -5.88 31.26 2.20
N LYS A 690 -5.32 32.47 2.30
CA LYS A 690 -5.47 33.51 1.29
C LYS A 690 -4.11 33.96 0.78
N ILE A 691 -3.99 34.05 -0.54
CA ILE A 691 -2.79 34.55 -1.23
C ILE A 691 -3.25 35.62 -2.23
N GLY A 692 -3.22 36.87 -1.76
CA GLY A 692 -3.68 38.05 -2.51
C GLY A 692 -5.09 37.98 -3.09
N ALA A 693 -5.96 37.18 -2.48
CA ALA A 693 -7.35 37.03 -2.88
C ALA A 693 -8.29 37.92 -2.06
N ALA A 694 -9.49 38.15 -2.60
CA ALA A 694 -10.57 38.90 -1.97
C ALA A 694 -10.96 38.37 -0.57
N THR A 695 -11.74 39.16 0.17
CA THR A 695 -12.22 38.81 1.52
C THR A 695 -13.26 37.69 1.47
N THR A 696 -13.13 36.67 2.33
CA THR A 696 -14.16 35.62 2.54
C THR A 696 -15.01 35.97 3.74
N TYR A 697 -16.31 35.74 3.65
CA TYR A 697 -17.25 36.01 4.73
C TYR A 697 -17.84 34.73 5.30
N ILE A 698 -18.05 34.70 6.61
CA ILE A 698 -18.81 33.64 7.27
C ILE A 698 -20.05 34.29 7.91
N LYS A 699 -21.23 33.80 7.56
CA LYS A 699 -22.53 34.24 8.09
C LYS A 699 -23.12 33.15 8.99
N ARG A 700 -23.43 33.51 10.24
CA ARG A 700 -24.17 32.69 11.21
C ARG A 700 -25.37 33.48 11.71
N GLY A 701 -26.55 33.17 11.18
CA GLY A 701 -27.73 34.00 11.42
C GLY A 701 -27.52 35.42 10.89
N ARG A 702 -27.40 36.40 11.79
CA ARG A 702 -27.11 37.82 11.48
C ARG A 702 -25.65 38.22 11.74
N ASP A 703 -24.87 37.36 12.38
CA ASP A 703 -23.45 37.63 12.62
C ASP A 703 -22.64 37.33 11.35
N VAL A 704 -21.74 38.25 11.00
CA VAL A 704 -20.90 38.17 9.81
C VAL A 704 -19.45 38.43 10.21
N TRP A 705 -18.57 37.46 9.93
CA TRP A 705 -17.13 37.59 10.12
C TRP A 705 -16.43 37.72 8.76
N SER A 706 -15.43 38.58 8.68
CA SER A 706 -14.59 38.77 7.50
C SER A 706 -13.21 38.14 7.71
N ILE A 707 -12.80 37.27 6.80
CA ILE A 707 -11.46 36.69 6.72
C ILE A 707 -10.72 37.43 5.61
N LYS A 708 -9.77 38.27 5.98
CA LYS A 708 -9.03 39.14 5.05
C LYS A 708 -7.66 38.53 4.71
N SER A 709 -7.17 38.82 3.51
CA SER A 709 -5.78 38.56 3.16
C SER A 709 -4.87 39.62 3.78
N THR A 710 -3.80 39.20 4.45
CA THR A 710 -2.66 40.05 4.85
C THR A 710 -1.50 39.92 3.86
N SER A 711 -1.56 38.95 2.94
CA SER A 711 -0.52 38.61 1.97
C SER A 711 -0.80 39.20 0.59
N LEU A 712 0.28 39.62 -0.10
CA LEU A 712 0.26 40.03 -1.51
C LEU A 712 -0.01 38.82 -2.43
N PRO A 713 -0.51 39.02 -3.68
CA PRO A 713 -0.75 37.95 -4.64
C PRO A 713 0.46 37.04 -4.88
N ALA A 714 0.17 35.77 -5.19
CA ALA A 714 1.19 34.75 -5.44
C ALA A 714 2.08 35.21 -6.60
N GLY A 715 3.41 35.08 -6.46
CA GLY A 715 4.36 35.49 -7.50
C GLY A 715 5.28 36.68 -7.19
N ILE A 716 5.23 37.28 -5.98
CA ILE A 716 6.03 38.49 -5.66
C ILE A 716 7.10 38.26 -4.56
N LEU A 717 6.91 37.31 -3.63
CA LEU A 717 7.80 37.15 -2.46
C LEU A 717 8.35 35.72 -2.33
N ASN A 718 9.67 35.62 -2.15
CA ASN A 718 10.47 34.38 -2.02
C ASN A 718 10.16 33.55 -0.76
N SER A 719 9.33 34.06 0.15
CA SER A 719 8.88 33.35 1.35
C SER A 719 7.52 33.91 1.80
N VAL A 720 6.44 33.24 1.41
CA VAL A 720 5.11 33.51 1.98
C VAL A 720 5.01 32.69 3.26
N ASP A 721 5.07 33.36 4.42
CA ASP A 721 4.52 32.77 5.64
C ASP A 721 3.01 32.71 5.41
N LEU A 722 2.51 31.51 5.14
CA LEU A 722 1.09 31.27 4.92
C LEU A 722 0.36 31.54 6.24
N GLU A 723 -0.25 32.72 6.36
CA GLU A 723 -1.17 32.99 7.44
C GLU A 723 -2.45 32.18 7.24
N ARG A 724 -2.81 31.40 8.26
CA ARG A 724 -3.98 30.52 8.27
C ARG A 724 -4.93 30.99 9.33
N THR A 725 -6.17 31.24 8.92
CA THR A 725 -7.26 31.53 9.85
C THR A 725 -8.03 30.24 10.11
N VAL A 726 -8.08 29.80 11.38
CA VAL A 726 -8.80 28.59 11.78
C VAL A 726 -10.13 29.00 12.43
N VAL A 727 -11.24 28.45 11.93
CA VAL A 727 -12.59 28.71 12.44
C VAL A 727 -13.32 27.40 12.71
N GLN A 728 -14.10 27.36 13.78
CA GLN A 728 -15.01 26.26 14.07
C GLN A 728 -16.39 26.57 13.48
N LEU A 729 -16.80 25.79 12.48
CA LEU A 729 -18.13 25.89 11.86
C LEU A 729 -19.19 25.16 12.69
N HIS A 730 -20.43 25.64 12.55
CA HIS A 730 -21.64 25.05 13.10
C HIS A 730 -22.69 24.83 12.01
N PRO A 731 -23.54 23.79 12.14
CA PRO A 731 -24.60 23.53 11.17
C PRO A 731 -25.46 24.79 10.93
N GLY A 732 -25.68 25.11 9.65
CA GLY A 732 -26.37 26.31 9.20
C GLY A 732 -25.45 27.49 8.84
N ASP A 733 -24.15 27.41 9.17
CA ASP A 733 -23.18 28.43 8.77
C ASP A 733 -23.06 28.51 7.24
N LEU A 734 -22.98 29.74 6.73
CA LEU A 734 -22.78 30.04 5.33
C LEU A 734 -21.41 30.67 5.14
N ILE A 735 -20.60 30.13 4.23
CA ILE A 735 -19.31 30.69 3.84
C ILE A 735 -19.50 31.29 2.44
N ILE A 736 -19.09 32.54 2.28
CA ILE A 736 -19.23 33.29 1.04
C ILE A 736 -17.83 33.67 0.58
N MET A 737 -17.37 33.07 -0.51
CA MET A 737 -16.13 33.41 -1.20
C MET A 737 -16.48 34.23 -2.43
N VAL A 738 -15.73 35.30 -2.69
CA VAL A 738 -15.97 36.23 -3.80
C VAL A 738 -14.66 36.63 -4.46
N THR A 739 -14.72 37.08 -5.71
CA THR A 739 -13.61 37.75 -6.40
C THR A 739 -13.68 39.27 -6.27
N ASP A 740 -12.59 39.96 -6.60
CA ASP A 740 -12.48 41.41 -6.44
C ASP A 740 -13.52 42.15 -7.30
N GLY A 741 -13.89 41.61 -8.46
CA GLY A 741 -14.96 42.17 -9.30
C GLY A 741 -16.32 42.27 -8.61
N VAL A 742 -16.59 41.49 -7.55
CA VAL A 742 -17.79 41.60 -6.72
C VAL A 742 -17.60 42.69 -5.66
N ILE A 743 -16.50 42.65 -4.90
CA ILE A 743 -16.26 43.58 -3.77
C ILE A 743 -16.11 45.02 -4.26
N ASP A 744 -15.42 45.23 -5.38
CA ASP A 744 -15.14 46.56 -5.96
C ASP A 744 -16.32 47.17 -6.74
N SER A 745 -17.49 46.52 -6.71
CA SER A 745 -18.73 47.10 -7.21
C SER A 745 -19.14 48.32 -6.36
N LYS A 746 -19.16 49.51 -6.97
CA LYS A 746 -19.32 50.78 -6.26
C LYS A 746 -20.61 50.87 -5.43
N ILE A 747 -20.46 51.15 -4.13
CA ILE A 747 -21.34 52.06 -3.40
C ILE A 747 -20.41 53.07 -2.71
N GLU A 748 -20.76 54.35 -2.73
CA GLU A 748 -20.17 55.36 -1.85
C GLU A 748 -19.99 54.75 -0.45
N GLN A 749 -18.76 54.72 0.08
CA GLN A 749 -18.48 54.28 1.44
C GLN A 749 -19.15 55.25 2.43
N VAL A 750 -20.46 55.16 2.57
CA VAL A 750 -21.24 55.88 3.58
C VAL A 750 -21.00 55.14 4.89
N GLY A 751 -19.97 55.59 5.62
CA GLY A 751 -19.49 54.96 6.84
C GLY A 751 -18.41 53.89 6.56
N GLN A 752 -17.51 53.69 7.53
CA GLN A 752 -16.38 52.75 7.47
C GLN A 752 -16.76 51.25 7.32
N GLU A 753 -18.03 50.91 7.08
CA GLU A 753 -18.48 49.52 6.97
C GLU A 753 -18.62 49.05 5.52
N ASP A 754 -17.97 47.93 5.22
CA ASP A 754 -18.05 47.17 3.98
C ASP A 754 -19.51 46.91 3.56
N TRP A 755 -19.87 47.22 2.31
CA TRP A 755 -21.23 47.05 1.81
C TRP A 755 -21.66 45.58 1.84
N MET A 756 -20.70 44.65 1.66
CA MET A 756 -20.99 43.22 1.65
C MET A 756 -21.44 42.74 3.03
N VAL A 757 -20.78 43.24 4.09
CA VAL A 757 -21.17 42.95 5.48
C VAL A 757 -22.58 43.47 5.76
N ARG A 758 -22.93 44.67 5.27
CA ARG A 758 -24.28 45.23 5.41
C ARG A 758 -25.32 44.38 4.69
N ALA A 759 -25.05 43.98 3.45
CA ALA A 759 -25.95 43.13 2.65
C ALA A 759 -26.20 41.77 3.33
N LEU A 760 -25.15 41.12 3.84
CA LEU A 760 -25.27 39.84 4.56
C LEU A 760 -26.01 39.94 5.89
N ARG A 761 -25.87 41.06 6.62
CA ARG A 761 -26.59 41.29 7.89
C ARG A 761 -28.08 41.52 7.69
N GLN A 762 -28.46 42.18 6.58
CA GLN A 762 -29.86 42.54 6.28
C GLN A 762 -30.65 41.39 5.64
N VAL A 763 -29.98 40.49 4.93
CA VAL A 763 -30.64 39.44 4.17
C VAL A 763 -31.04 38.23 5.07
N GLU A 764 -32.34 37.97 5.17
CA GLU A 764 -32.89 36.80 5.89
C GLU A 764 -33.04 35.55 5.00
N VAL A 765 -32.26 35.47 3.92
CA VAL A 765 -32.27 34.31 3.02
C VAL A 765 -31.60 33.10 3.70
N VAL A 766 -32.29 31.96 3.66
CA VAL A 766 -31.90 30.70 4.33
C VAL A 766 -31.17 29.73 3.37
N GLY A 767 -31.34 29.89 2.05
CA GLY A 767 -30.77 29.00 1.04
C GLY A 767 -29.50 29.57 0.37
N PRO A 768 -28.48 28.73 0.06
CA PRO A 768 -27.25 29.18 -0.59
C PRO A 768 -27.49 29.72 -2.00
N GLU A 769 -28.49 29.18 -2.73
CA GLU A 769 -28.83 29.56 -4.12
C GLU A 769 -29.35 30.98 -4.18
N ALA A 770 -30.42 31.25 -3.43
CA ALA A 770 -31.01 32.57 -3.34
C ALA A 770 -30.03 33.62 -2.78
N LEU A 771 -29.12 33.22 -1.88
CA LEU A 771 -28.09 34.13 -1.38
C LEU A 771 -27.07 34.47 -2.47
N GLY A 772 -26.58 33.47 -3.21
CA GLY A 772 -25.63 33.69 -4.31
C GLY A 772 -26.20 34.60 -5.40
N GLU A 773 -27.44 34.33 -5.83
CA GLU A 773 -28.13 35.17 -6.83
C GLU A 773 -28.39 36.59 -6.31
N TYR A 774 -28.79 36.73 -5.04
CA TYR A 774 -29.00 38.03 -4.43
C TYR A 774 -27.71 38.86 -4.44
N LEU A 775 -26.59 38.29 -3.99
CA LEU A 775 -25.30 38.97 -3.96
C LEU A 775 -24.81 39.33 -5.36
N MET A 776 -24.94 38.42 -6.32
CA MET A 776 -24.56 38.65 -7.71
C MET A 776 -25.38 39.78 -8.36
N ASN A 777 -26.70 39.77 -8.15
CA ASN A 777 -27.57 40.83 -8.68
C ASN A 777 -27.29 42.17 -8.01
N LEU A 778 -27.02 42.19 -6.70
CA LEU A 778 -26.70 43.42 -5.98
C LEU A 778 -25.38 44.02 -6.48
N ALA A 779 -24.34 43.19 -6.69
CA ALA A 779 -23.08 43.63 -7.28
C ALA A 779 -23.27 44.18 -8.71
N ARG A 780 -24.11 43.54 -9.54
CA ARG A 780 -24.44 44.04 -10.88
C ARG A 780 -25.15 45.39 -10.85
N VAL A 781 -26.11 45.57 -9.95
CA VAL A 781 -26.83 46.85 -9.77
C VAL A 781 -25.86 47.95 -9.32
N ASN A 782 -24.91 47.62 -8.44
CA ASN A 782 -23.86 48.54 -7.99
C ASN A 782 -22.89 48.97 -9.12
N GLN A 783 -22.83 48.22 -10.23
CA GLN A 783 -22.05 48.59 -11.42
C GLN A 783 -22.90 49.24 -12.52
N ASP A 784 -24.08 49.78 -12.20
CA ASP A 784 -25.03 50.37 -13.17
C ASP A 784 -25.43 49.40 -14.29
N GLY A 785 -25.31 48.09 -14.05
CA GLY A 785 -25.63 47.03 -15.02
C GLY A 785 -24.54 46.72 -16.04
N VAL A 786 -23.38 47.41 -16.02
CA VAL A 786 -22.23 47.17 -16.91
C VAL A 786 -21.10 46.49 -16.14
N LEU A 787 -20.77 45.26 -16.52
CA LEU A 787 -19.77 44.44 -15.85
C LEU A 787 -18.34 44.86 -16.26
N LYS A 788 -17.64 45.54 -15.36
CA LYS A 788 -16.27 46.04 -15.61
C LYS A 788 -15.19 44.98 -15.42
N ASP A 789 -15.50 43.97 -14.64
CA ASP A 789 -14.62 42.86 -14.30
C ASP A 789 -15.40 41.55 -14.19
N ASP A 790 -14.67 40.45 -14.13
CA ASP A 790 -15.23 39.12 -13.88
C ASP A 790 -15.77 39.02 -12.44
N MET A 791 -16.97 38.44 -12.28
CA MET A 791 -17.61 38.31 -10.98
C MET A 791 -17.92 36.86 -10.67
N THR A 792 -17.37 36.37 -9.55
CA THR A 792 -17.68 35.04 -9.04
C THR A 792 -18.06 35.11 -7.57
N VAL A 793 -19.17 34.45 -7.21
CA VAL A 793 -19.65 34.27 -5.84
C VAL A 793 -19.84 32.78 -5.60
N ILE A 794 -19.18 32.24 -4.58
CA ILE A 794 -19.36 30.87 -4.11
C ILE A 794 -20.00 30.92 -2.73
N VAL A 795 -21.11 30.22 -2.56
CA VAL A 795 -21.77 30.06 -1.27
C VAL A 795 -21.70 28.59 -0.86
N LEU A 796 -21.07 28.33 0.28
CA LEU A 796 -20.99 27.01 0.91
C LEU A 796 -21.88 27.00 2.15
N GLN A 797 -22.83 26.08 2.21
CA GLN A 797 -23.67 25.88 3.39
C GLN A 797 -23.23 24.62 4.13
N PHE A 798 -22.78 24.79 5.38
CA PHE A 798 -22.37 23.68 6.23
C PHE A 798 -23.58 23.08 6.93
N ILE A 799 -23.86 21.79 6.70
CA ILE A 799 -25.02 21.09 7.25
C ILE A 799 -24.64 19.76 7.87
N GLU A 800 -25.42 19.35 8.86
CA GLU A 800 -25.27 18.04 9.50
C GLU A 800 -26.04 16.98 8.72
N LYS A 801 -25.39 15.88 8.35
CA LYS A 801 -26.08 14.76 7.69
C LYS A 801 -27.06 14.15 8.70
N GLY A 802 -28.30 13.97 8.27
CA GLY A 802 -29.26 13.19 9.05
C GLY A 802 -28.75 11.76 9.22
N MET A 803 -28.47 11.36 10.47
CA MET A 803 -28.14 9.97 10.80
C MET A 803 -29.37 9.10 10.49
N PHE A 804 -29.22 8.18 9.53
CA PHE A 804 -30.24 7.16 9.22
C PHE A 804 -30.03 5.89 10.03
#